data_AF-A0A7C5R4T8-F1
#
_entry.id   AF-A0A7C5R4T8-F1
#
_cell.length_a   1.000
_cell.length_b   1.000
_cell.length_c   1.000
_cell.angle_alpha   90.00
_cell.angle_beta   90.00
_cell.angle_gamma   90.00
#
_symmetry.space_group_name_H-M   'P 1'
#
loop_
_entity.id
_entity.type
_entity.pdbx_description
1 polymer ?
#
loop_
_entity_poly.entity_id
_entity_poly.type
_entity_poly.pdbx_seq_one_letter_code
_entity_poly.pdbx_strand_id
1 'polypeptide(L)'
;MKPSREVRILSSWCATSPEVAQDLFPPLVMAVPEEDDAAWRQLLQSLGALRLNRMLSLVRSRGGPPPLRLDGLDSLAGRIRWNGEFIGTTHALYRTVLPYEAQVRVAYEVFYRGFLDFLSRRLSAVVLAETDTDVELFVPASRQFSLAETWTQYVDAQFSTDALHRTLGLMLNTSKLVERRQGGFGYIFRSRHGPSDSPVWVPSQDVELFTVALYYAALEEKVLRRYSDPLTKIQDAARKLRHWEEVRQASQSEKQRSQAEQKVRLWADKLQELQGRREEERERNVRELKTLDDTLAASLSRPRLELIQRHAERFNRTARAQFGPGIVSAQGLAAEIVRLEARARTFPLPPLLCADWPGTAEVRRGGDDVADVCYACGRAFAPEHMYKASMLVVSSSSQRTQSGARQVEPPICEQCYAVALISPIKMGGSSLVLRLESSADDWGGVEERVRGWVTGQLGLVAGRYLSLKPFETYGEGQERVTLVKQLGRAQYALYRVASEFAPEVFTSLRVTALLGGQEVALQRRHLWWLSVLVQVFGLRRSTWPATSKQDKAQFAAFGRAIRHVQHEEVIAAIYELLSAGLAPLPLDIARASQLERLRAEHVRWLEMDYKTDRAQFFRDVAAMTGLLYAFCSHVRSSARTSNANERIEVRKAIERCDDPYQVNYTVAGSTASVMGMLYRNADMHFTYDETKALLGKLGVNAAERESSTSKGQPALQLFFDDVIKAYTYLFETRYTSTKDQRDFVYALKLSLYARFADLIERPKEEA
;
A
#
# COMPACT_ATOMS: atom_id res chain seq x y z
N MET A 1 0.58 -20.31 14.72
CA MET A 1 -0.37 -21.03 13.84
C MET A 1 -1.79 -20.64 14.23
N LYS A 2 -2.84 -20.92 13.42
CA LYS A 2 -4.22 -20.77 13.89
C LYS A 2 -4.41 -21.75 15.05
N PRO A 3 -5.03 -21.35 16.16
CA PRO A 3 -5.37 -22.28 17.21
C PRO A 3 -6.16 -23.45 16.63
N SER A 4 -5.97 -24.65 17.19
CA SER A 4 -6.66 -25.85 16.72
C SER A 4 -8.18 -25.64 16.70
N ARG A 5 -8.90 -26.46 15.94
CA ARG A 5 -10.37 -26.36 15.84
C ARG A 5 -11.02 -26.44 17.23
N GLU A 6 -10.52 -27.34 18.06
CA GLU A 6 -10.97 -27.61 19.43
C GLU A 6 -10.74 -26.39 20.32
N VAL A 7 -9.52 -25.81 20.28
CA VAL A 7 -9.19 -24.60 21.05
C VAL A 7 -10.11 -23.44 20.69
N ARG A 8 -10.42 -23.27 19.39
CA ARG A 8 -11.35 -22.22 18.93
C ARG A 8 -12.76 -22.42 19.49
N ILE A 9 -13.29 -23.64 19.41
CA ILE A 9 -14.62 -23.97 19.91
C ILE A 9 -14.70 -23.78 21.43
N LEU A 10 -13.75 -24.32 22.18
CA LEU A 10 -13.76 -24.21 23.65
C LEU A 10 -13.56 -22.77 24.13
N SER A 11 -12.73 -21.98 23.43
CA SER A 11 -12.57 -20.54 23.71
C SER A 11 -13.86 -19.76 23.49
N SER A 12 -14.57 -20.06 22.41
CA SER A 12 -15.89 -19.49 22.09
C SER A 12 -16.93 -19.82 23.16
N TRP A 13 -16.98 -21.08 23.61
CA TRP A 13 -17.88 -21.49 24.69
C TRP A 13 -17.54 -20.80 26.02
N CYS A 14 -16.26 -20.80 26.42
CA CYS A 14 -15.78 -20.08 27.62
C CYS A 14 -16.10 -18.57 27.55
N ALA A 15 -16.06 -17.96 26.37
CA ALA A 15 -16.36 -16.53 26.22
C ALA A 15 -17.82 -16.19 26.58
N THR A 16 -18.72 -17.17 26.50
CA THR A 16 -20.15 -16.99 26.78
C THR A 16 -20.60 -17.52 28.13
N SER A 17 -19.79 -18.36 28.79
CA SER A 17 -20.14 -19.06 30.04
C SER A 17 -19.08 -18.78 31.13
N PRO A 18 -19.29 -17.75 31.98
CA PRO A 18 -18.30 -17.32 32.97
C PRO A 18 -17.95 -18.36 34.04
N GLU A 19 -18.86 -19.30 34.31
CA GLU A 19 -18.67 -20.43 35.23
C GLU A 19 -17.75 -21.46 34.59
N VAL A 20 -18.11 -21.96 33.41
CA VAL A 20 -17.27 -22.87 32.59
C VAL A 20 -15.88 -22.29 32.35
N ALA A 21 -15.77 -20.98 32.09
CA ALA A 21 -14.49 -20.33 31.87
C ALA A 21 -13.53 -20.42 33.07
N GLN A 22 -14.03 -20.44 34.30
CA GLN A 22 -13.17 -20.51 35.48
C GLN A 22 -12.49 -21.87 35.60
N ASP A 23 -13.20 -22.93 35.26
CA ASP A 23 -12.74 -24.30 35.45
C ASP A 23 -12.03 -24.84 34.20
N LEU A 24 -12.56 -24.55 33.00
CA LEU A 24 -12.08 -25.13 31.74
C LEU A 24 -10.96 -24.35 31.08
N PHE A 25 -10.95 -23.01 31.22
CA PHE A 25 -10.00 -22.17 30.50
C PHE A 25 -8.56 -22.31 31.01
N PRO A 26 -8.25 -22.38 32.32
CA PRO A 26 -6.88 -22.59 32.79
C PRO A 26 -6.25 -23.92 32.32
N PRO A 27 -6.92 -25.08 32.38
CA PRO A 27 -6.42 -26.31 31.78
C PRO A 27 -6.24 -26.22 30.26
N LEU A 28 -7.14 -25.51 29.56
CA LEU A 28 -7.04 -25.27 28.13
C LEU A 28 -5.79 -24.45 27.79
N VAL A 29 -5.45 -23.45 28.62
CA VAL A 29 -4.21 -22.65 28.45
C VAL A 29 -2.98 -23.52 28.47
N MET A 30 -2.95 -24.49 29.39
CA MET A 30 -1.81 -25.39 29.51
C MET A 30 -1.72 -26.41 28.35
N ALA A 31 -2.82 -26.66 27.65
CA ALA A 31 -2.85 -27.56 26.49
C ALA A 31 -2.38 -26.92 25.18
N VAL A 32 -2.37 -25.58 25.10
CA VAL A 32 -1.95 -24.84 23.90
C VAL A 32 -0.46 -24.50 24.00
N PRO A 33 0.35 -24.70 22.94
CA PRO A 33 1.75 -24.25 22.90
C PRO A 33 1.89 -22.72 23.06
N GLU A 34 2.93 -22.24 23.77
CA GLU A 34 3.16 -20.80 23.95
C GLU A 34 3.38 -20.03 22.63
N GLU A 35 3.94 -20.71 21.64
CA GLU A 35 4.13 -20.19 20.28
C GLU A 35 2.82 -19.82 19.57
N ASP A 36 1.68 -20.35 20.02
CA ASP A 36 0.35 -20.02 19.50
C ASP A 36 -0.38 -18.94 20.30
N ASP A 37 0.20 -18.45 21.41
CA ASP A 37 -0.44 -17.44 22.27
C ASP A 37 -0.79 -16.16 21.52
N ALA A 38 0.03 -15.74 20.55
CA ALA A 38 -0.24 -14.53 19.77
C ALA A 38 -1.53 -14.65 18.95
N ALA A 39 -1.67 -15.75 18.19
CA ALA A 39 -2.86 -16.02 17.40
C ALA A 39 -4.09 -16.28 18.29
N TRP A 40 -3.89 -16.94 19.43
CA TRP A 40 -4.97 -17.20 20.37
C TRP A 40 -5.47 -15.93 21.07
N ARG A 41 -4.57 -15.03 21.48
CA ARG A 41 -4.94 -13.70 22.00
C ARG A 41 -5.77 -12.91 21.00
N GLN A 42 -5.42 -12.97 19.72
CA GLN A 42 -6.18 -12.31 18.66
C GLN A 42 -7.60 -12.88 18.55
N LEU A 43 -7.74 -14.21 18.60
CA LEU A 43 -9.06 -14.85 18.67
C LEU A 43 -9.86 -14.38 19.89
N LEU A 44 -9.27 -14.37 21.09
CA LEU A 44 -9.98 -13.94 22.30
C LEU A 44 -10.38 -12.46 22.22
N GLN A 45 -9.58 -11.61 21.58
CA GLN A 45 -9.93 -10.22 21.32
C GLN A 45 -11.06 -10.09 20.31
N SER A 46 -11.07 -10.87 19.23
CA SER A 46 -12.15 -10.83 18.23
C SER A 46 -13.49 -11.29 18.82
N LEU A 47 -13.46 -12.19 19.79
CA LEU A 47 -14.62 -12.62 20.58
C LEU A 47 -15.09 -11.59 21.62
N GLY A 48 -14.35 -10.49 21.83
CA GLY A 48 -14.61 -9.54 22.92
C GLY A 48 -14.32 -10.11 24.32
N ALA A 49 -13.60 -11.22 24.42
CA ALA A 49 -13.37 -11.96 25.65
C ALA A 49 -12.14 -11.45 26.42
N LEU A 50 -12.15 -10.16 26.80
CA LEU A 50 -11.03 -9.51 27.50
C LEU A 50 -10.65 -10.22 28.82
N ARG A 51 -11.64 -10.79 29.52
CA ARG A 51 -11.42 -11.59 30.74
C ARG A 51 -10.55 -12.81 30.46
N LEU A 52 -10.83 -13.55 29.38
CA LEU A 52 -10.06 -14.73 28.99
C LEU A 52 -8.64 -14.36 28.59
N ASN A 53 -8.44 -13.25 27.88
CA ASN A 53 -7.10 -12.77 27.53
C ASN A 53 -6.25 -12.42 28.77
N ARG A 54 -6.87 -11.85 29.81
CA ARG A 54 -6.22 -11.65 31.12
C ARG A 54 -5.91 -12.98 31.80
N MET A 55 -6.85 -13.93 31.79
CA MET A 55 -6.65 -15.27 32.37
C MET A 55 -5.50 -16.03 31.68
N LEU A 56 -5.41 -15.99 30.35
CA LEU A 56 -4.29 -16.56 29.59
C LEU A 56 -2.95 -16.06 30.12
N SER A 57 -2.82 -14.74 30.29
CA SER A 57 -1.59 -14.13 30.81
C SER A 57 -1.27 -14.57 32.24
N LEU A 58 -2.30 -14.64 33.10
CA LEU A 58 -2.13 -15.05 34.49
C LEU A 58 -1.71 -16.52 34.62
N VAL A 59 -2.36 -17.41 33.88
CA VAL A 59 -2.08 -18.85 33.91
C VAL A 59 -0.67 -19.15 33.42
N ARG A 60 -0.24 -18.51 32.31
CA ARG A 60 1.15 -18.61 31.83
C ARG A 60 2.17 -18.15 32.87
N SER A 61 1.87 -17.07 33.60
CA SER A 61 2.81 -16.52 34.59
C SER A 61 2.91 -17.31 35.90
N ARG A 62 1.82 -17.96 36.32
CA ARG A 62 1.73 -18.62 37.65
C ARG A 62 1.85 -20.14 37.59
N GLY A 63 1.83 -20.72 36.39
CA GLY A 63 1.59 -22.14 36.20
C GLY A 63 0.10 -22.46 36.36
N GLY A 64 -0.40 -23.33 35.50
CA GLY A 64 -1.79 -23.75 35.49
C GLY A 64 -2.00 -25.17 36.02
N PRO A 65 -3.28 -25.60 36.14
CA PRO A 65 -3.62 -27.01 36.33
C PRO A 65 -3.11 -27.87 35.16
N PRO A 66 -3.11 -29.21 35.27
CA PRO A 66 -2.67 -30.10 34.20
C PRO A 66 -3.34 -29.77 32.85
N PRO A 67 -2.62 -29.96 31.72
CA PRO A 67 -3.14 -29.66 30.39
C PRO A 67 -4.40 -30.49 30.09
N LEU A 68 -5.40 -29.81 29.56
CA LEU A 68 -6.65 -30.43 29.11
C LEU A 68 -6.37 -31.38 27.93
N ARG A 69 -6.99 -32.57 27.94
CA ARG A 69 -7.04 -33.43 26.76
C ARG A 69 -8.17 -32.96 25.84
N LEU A 70 -7.86 -32.67 24.58
CA LEU A 70 -8.81 -32.10 23.61
C LEU A 70 -9.75 -33.14 22.99
N ASP A 71 -9.56 -34.43 23.29
CA ASP A 71 -10.30 -35.56 22.73
C ASP A 71 -11.77 -35.64 23.17
N GLY A 72 -12.19 -34.80 24.14
CA GLY A 72 -13.56 -34.76 24.66
C GLY A 72 -14.59 -34.07 23.77
N LEU A 73 -14.19 -33.64 22.56
CA LEU A 73 -15.04 -32.90 21.63
C LEU A 73 -15.68 -33.84 20.59
N ASP A 74 -16.99 -34.04 20.70
CA ASP A 74 -17.76 -34.87 19.77
C ASP A 74 -18.62 -34.00 18.85
N SER A 75 -18.69 -34.35 17.57
CA SER A 75 -19.57 -33.71 16.59
C SER A 75 -20.57 -34.72 16.02
N LEU A 76 -21.87 -34.47 16.21
CA LEU A 76 -22.94 -35.30 15.64
C LEU A 76 -24.00 -34.41 14.99
N ALA A 77 -24.17 -34.55 13.67
CA ALA A 77 -25.15 -33.78 12.89
C ALA A 77 -25.07 -32.26 13.13
N GLY A 78 -23.85 -31.72 13.21
CA GLY A 78 -23.59 -30.31 13.46
C GLY A 78 -23.83 -29.83 14.90
N ARG A 79 -24.16 -30.74 15.84
CA ARG A 79 -24.18 -30.44 17.28
C ARG A 79 -22.84 -30.82 17.88
N ILE A 80 -22.19 -29.87 18.54
CA ILE A 80 -20.93 -30.08 19.22
C ILE A 80 -21.19 -30.34 20.69
N ARG A 81 -20.56 -31.39 21.21
CA ARG A 81 -20.58 -31.75 22.62
C ARG A 81 -19.17 -31.75 23.20
N TRP A 82 -19.06 -31.38 24.46
CA TRP A 82 -17.85 -31.51 25.26
C TRP A 82 -18.14 -32.43 26.43
N ASN A 83 -17.47 -33.58 26.51
CA ASN A 83 -17.71 -34.61 27.53
C ASN A 83 -19.20 -34.97 27.68
N GLY A 84 -19.92 -35.06 26.56
CA GLY A 84 -21.36 -35.35 26.52
C GLY A 84 -22.30 -34.15 26.71
N GLU A 85 -21.81 -33.02 27.21
CA GLU A 85 -22.60 -31.78 27.35
C GLU A 85 -22.73 -31.06 26.01
N PHE A 86 -23.93 -30.57 25.66
CA PHE A 86 -24.14 -29.82 24.43
C PHE A 86 -23.66 -28.37 24.57
N ILE A 87 -22.62 -28.01 23.80
CA ILE A 87 -21.96 -26.71 23.92
C ILE A 87 -22.27 -25.75 22.77
N GLY A 88 -22.80 -26.25 21.64
CA GLY A 88 -23.21 -25.40 20.52
C GLY A 88 -23.38 -26.14 19.19
N THR A 89 -23.57 -25.37 18.11
CA THR A 89 -23.80 -25.90 16.77
C THR A 89 -22.80 -25.36 15.76
N THR A 90 -22.48 -26.19 14.77
CA THR A 90 -21.75 -25.78 13.57
C THR A 90 -22.71 -25.51 12.42
N HIS A 91 -22.49 -24.43 11.71
CA HIS A 91 -23.24 -24.01 10.53
C HIS A 91 -22.29 -23.93 9.33
N ALA A 92 -22.58 -24.69 8.28
CA ALA A 92 -21.94 -24.51 6.98
C ALA A 92 -22.75 -23.47 6.20
N LEU A 93 -22.11 -22.39 5.78
CA LEU A 93 -22.72 -21.33 5.00
C LEU A 93 -21.92 -21.11 3.71
N TYR A 94 -22.62 -20.87 2.62
CA TYR A 94 -22.04 -20.69 1.29
C TYR A 94 -22.03 -19.23 0.90
N ARG A 95 -20.95 -18.80 0.26
CA ARG A 95 -20.83 -17.43 -0.27
C ARG A 95 -21.65 -17.28 -1.53
N THR A 96 -22.27 -16.12 -1.67
CA THR A 96 -22.80 -15.74 -2.97
C THR A 96 -21.67 -15.48 -3.97
N VAL A 97 -21.98 -15.57 -5.27
CA VAL A 97 -21.00 -15.36 -6.35
C VAL A 97 -20.27 -14.03 -6.18
N LEU A 98 -18.93 -14.11 -6.15
CA LEU A 98 -18.07 -12.92 -6.02
C LEU A 98 -18.26 -11.99 -7.23
N PRO A 99 -18.41 -10.67 -7.01
CA PRO A 99 -18.45 -9.70 -8.10
C PRO A 99 -17.18 -9.73 -8.96
N TYR A 100 -17.33 -9.52 -10.26
CA TYR A 100 -16.25 -9.41 -11.23
C TYR A 100 -15.60 -8.02 -11.23
N GLU A 101 -16.40 -6.96 -11.02
CA GLU A 101 -15.87 -5.60 -10.96
C GLU A 101 -15.05 -5.41 -9.66
N ALA A 102 -13.82 -4.93 -9.80
CA ALA A 102 -12.83 -4.95 -8.72
C ALA A 102 -13.22 -4.12 -7.49
N GLN A 103 -13.80 -2.93 -7.67
CA GLN A 103 -14.23 -2.08 -6.56
C GLN A 103 -15.39 -2.74 -5.78
N VAL A 104 -16.36 -3.34 -6.48
CA VAL A 104 -17.47 -4.05 -5.85
C VAL A 104 -16.97 -5.34 -5.19
N ARG A 105 -15.99 -6.03 -5.76
CA ARG A 105 -15.36 -7.20 -5.12
C ARG A 105 -14.68 -6.84 -3.82
N VAL A 106 -13.86 -5.77 -3.80
CA VAL A 106 -13.23 -5.27 -2.57
C VAL A 106 -14.30 -4.94 -1.53
N ALA A 107 -15.34 -4.23 -1.94
CA ALA A 107 -16.44 -3.87 -1.04
C ALA A 107 -17.18 -5.10 -0.49
N TYR A 108 -17.43 -6.11 -1.33
CA TYR A 108 -18.03 -7.39 -0.94
C TYR A 108 -17.21 -8.06 0.14
N GLU A 109 -15.90 -8.20 -0.07
CA GLU A 109 -15.03 -8.86 0.90
C GLU A 109 -14.91 -8.08 2.21
N VAL A 110 -14.82 -6.76 2.14
CA VAL A 110 -14.79 -5.89 3.33
C VAL A 110 -16.09 -6.03 4.13
N PHE A 111 -17.25 -5.99 3.47
CA PHE A 111 -18.55 -6.10 4.12
C PHE A 111 -18.80 -7.51 4.68
N TYR A 112 -18.42 -8.54 3.92
CA TYR A 112 -18.44 -9.94 4.36
C TYR A 112 -17.57 -10.17 5.61
N ARG A 113 -16.32 -9.68 5.60
CA ARG A 113 -15.44 -9.78 6.77
C ARG A 113 -16.01 -9.03 7.97
N GLY A 114 -16.56 -7.84 7.75
CA GLY A 114 -17.24 -7.08 8.79
C GLY A 114 -18.42 -7.84 9.40
N PHE A 115 -19.17 -8.62 8.60
CA PHE A 115 -20.22 -9.49 9.11
C PHE A 115 -19.67 -10.63 9.98
N LEU A 116 -18.59 -11.30 9.56
CA LEU A 116 -17.95 -12.34 10.40
C LEU A 116 -17.42 -11.78 11.72
N ASP A 117 -16.84 -10.59 11.72
CA ASP A 117 -16.41 -9.89 12.93
C ASP A 117 -17.60 -9.53 13.83
N PHE A 118 -18.72 -9.13 13.22
CA PHE A 118 -19.96 -8.87 13.95
C PHE A 118 -20.49 -10.14 14.63
N LEU A 119 -20.51 -11.28 13.93
CA LEU A 119 -20.88 -12.58 14.52
C LEU A 119 -19.95 -12.97 15.67
N SER A 120 -18.64 -12.76 15.50
CA SER A 120 -17.64 -13.07 16.52
C SER A 120 -17.83 -12.23 17.78
N ARG A 121 -18.13 -10.94 17.66
CA ARG A 121 -18.34 -10.06 18.82
C ARG A 121 -19.72 -10.23 19.47
N ARG A 122 -20.76 -10.41 18.66
CA ARG A 122 -22.16 -10.43 19.14
C ARG A 122 -22.56 -11.78 19.71
N LEU A 123 -22.14 -12.86 19.04
CA LEU A 123 -22.54 -14.22 19.35
C LEU A 123 -21.37 -15.06 19.89
N SER A 124 -20.17 -14.48 20.01
CA SER A 124 -18.95 -15.25 20.29
C SER A 124 -18.73 -16.38 19.28
N ALA A 125 -19.28 -16.25 18.06
CA ALA A 125 -19.12 -17.27 17.02
C ALA A 125 -17.68 -17.33 16.52
N VAL A 126 -17.21 -18.51 16.11
CA VAL A 126 -15.86 -18.66 15.57
C VAL A 126 -15.87 -19.32 14.20
N VAL A 127 -15.02 -18.82 13.32
CA VAL A 127 -14.76 -19.44 12.01
C VAL A 127 -13.87 -20.66 12.21
N LEU A 128 -14.39 -21.84 11.88
CA LEU A 128 -13.67 -23.12 11.97
C LEU A 128 -12.91 -23.41 10.67
N ALA A 129 -13.56 -23.19 9.53
CA ALA A 129 -13.00 -23.33 8.20
C ALA A 129 -13.54 -22.21 7.29
N GLU A 130 -12.73 -21.79 6.33
CA GLU A 130 -13.11 -20.77 5.36
C GLU A 130 -12.40 -21.07 4.04
N THR A 131 -13.17 -21.25 2.98
CA THR A 131 -12.70 -21.41 1.61
C THR A 131 -13.15 -20.19 0.77
N ASP A 132 -12.88 -20.21 -0.54
CA ASP A 132 -13.41 -19.19 -1.44
C ASP A 132 -14.92 -19.30 -1.66
N THR A 133 -15.53 -20.46 -1.34
CA THR A 133 -16.94 -20.78 -1.60
C THR A 133 -17.79 -20.88 -0.33
N ASP A 134 -17.20 -21.24 0.81
CA ASP A 134 -17.95 -21.56 2.02
C ASP A 134 -17.21 -21.15 3.30
N VAL A 135 -17.97 -21.06 4.37
CA VAL A 135 -17.50 -20.78 5.72
C VAL A 135 -18.21 -21.69 6.69
N GLU A 136 -17.43 -22.33 7.55
CA GLU A 136 -17.94 -23.14 8.65
C GLU A 136 -17.82 -22.33 9.96
N LEU A 137 -18.95 -22.11 10.62
CA LEU A 137 -19.06 -21.32 11.84
C LEU A 137 -19.48 -22.20 13.00
N PHE A 138 -18.85 -22.05 14.17
CA PHE A 138 -19.39 -22.55 15.43
C PHE A 138 -20.09 -21.43 16.19
N VAL A 139 -21.29 -21.72 16.70
CA VAL A 139 -22.08 -20.83 17.56
C VAL A 139 -22.34 -21.53 18.90
N PRO A 140 -21.99 -20.92 20.04
CA PRO A 140 -22.29 -21.47 21.36
C PRO A 140 -23.78 -21.68 21.61
N ALA A 141 -24.15 -22.73 22.33
CA ALA A 141 -25.54 -23.09 22.65
C ALA A 141 -26.29 -21.99 23.43
N SER A 142 -25.56 -21.15 24.16
CA SER A 142 -26.12 -19.99 24.89
C SER A 142 -26.59 -18.85 23.97
N ARG A 143 -26.34 -18.96 22.66
CA ARG A 143 -26.66 -17.95 21.66
C ARG A 143 -27.56 -18.53 20.59
N GLN A 144 -28.59 -17.78 20.22
CA GLN A 144 -29.44 -18.11 19.08
C GLN A 144 -28.82 -17.50 17.81
N PHE A 145 -28.82 -18.28 16.73
CA PHE A 145 -28.35 -17.83 15.42
C PHE A 145 -29.42 -18.07 14.35
N SER A 146 -29.85 -16.96 13.76
CA SER A 146 -30.61 -16.92 12.51
C SER A 146 -29.84 -16.04 11.54
N LEU A 147 -29.46 -16.59 10.38
CA LEU A 147 -28.69 -15.85 9.39
C LEU A 147 -29.44 -14.59 8.94
N ALA A 148 -30.74 -14.71 8.66
CA ALA A 148 -31.56 -13.59 8.20
C ALA A 148 -31.65 -12.47 9.26
N GLU A 149 -31.98 -12.81 10.51
CA GLU A 149 -32.13 -11.81 11.58
C GLU A 149 -30.80 -11.15 11.93
N THR A 150 -29.73 -11.95 12.05
CA THR A 150 -28.40 -11.43 12.41
C THR A 150 -27.83 -10.58 11.29
N TRP A 151 -28.11 -10.92 10.04
CA TRP A 151 -27.76 -10.11 8.89
C TRP A 151 -28.48 -8.76 8.89
N THR A 152 -29.80 -8.74 9.12
CA THR A 152 -30.56 -7.48 9.22
C THR A 152 -30.00 -6.57 10.31
N GLN A 153 -29.72 -7.12 11.51
CA GLN A 153 -29.09 -6.36 12.59
C GLN A 153 -27.73 -5.78 12.19
N TYR A 154 -26.92 -6.54 11.46
CA TYR A 154 -25.64 -6.07 10.94
C TYR A 154 -25.81 -4.95 9.92
N VAL A 155 -26.71 -5.13 8.95
CA VAL A 155 -27.04 -4.13 7.92
C VAL A 155 -27.51 -2.84 8.58
N ASP A 156 -28.46 -2.90 9.52
CA ASP A 156 -28.98 -1.73 10.23
C ASP A 156 -27.87 -0.99 11.00
N ALA A 157 -26.99 -1.74 11.66
CA ALA A 157 -25.85 -1.16 12.38
C ALA A 157 -24.87 -0.46 11.43
N GLN A 158 -24.53 -1.08 10.30
CA GLN A 158 -23.57 -0.52 9.32
C GLN A 158 -24.15 0.66 8.54
N PHE A 159 -25.43 0.60 8.16
CA PHE A 159 -26.10 1.66 7.40
C PHE A 159 -26.71 2.75 8.29
N SER A 160 -26.42 2.75 9.59
CA SER A 160 -26.76 3.87 10.48
C SER A 160 -25.97 5.13 10.13
N THR A 161 -26.55 6.32 10.34
CA THR A 161 -25.89 7.60 10.05
C THR A 161 -24.53 7.71 10.72
N ASP A 162 -24.40 7.26 11.97
CA ASP A 162 -23.14 7.28 12.70
C ASP A 162 -22.09 6.33 12.14
N ALA A 163 -22.49 5.13 11.73
CA ALA A 163 -21.57 4.20 11.08
C ALA A 163 -21.13 4.72 9.71
N LEU A 164 -22.04 5.30 8.92
CA LEU A 164 -21.74 5.93 7.64
C LEU A 164 -20.75 7.10 7.80
N HIS A 165 -20.92 7.96 8.80
CA HIS A 165 -19.96 9.04 9.08
C HIS A 165 -18.59 8.52 9.52
N ARG A 166 -18.53 7.46 10.33
CA ARG A 166 -17.27 6.84 10.77
C ARG A 166 -16.53 6.11 9.65
N THR A 167 -17.23 5.67 8.61
CA THR A 167 -16.66 4.89 7.50
C THR A 167 -16.58 5.73 6.22
N LEU A 168 -17.69 5.87 5.52
CA LEU A 168 -17.79 6.58 4.25
C LEU A 168 -17.52 8.08 4.39
N GLY A 169 -18.05 8.73 5.43
CA GLY A 169 -17.81 10.15 5.71
C GLY A 169 -16.33 10.45 5.95
N LEU A 170 -15.67 9.63 6.78
CA LEU A 170 -14.22 9.70 7.00
C LEU A 170 -13.43 9.56 5.69
N MET A 171 -13.81 8.61 4.82
CA MET A 171 -13.18 8.43 3.51
C MET A 171 -13.32 9.67 2.62
N LEU A 172 -14.53 10.20 2.49
CA LEU A 172 -14.83 11.40 1.69
C LEU A 172 -14.10 12.63 2.22
N ASN A 173 -13.91 12.71 3.54
CA ASN A 173 -13.17 13.77 4.22
C ASN A 173 -11.65 13.67 3.98
N THR A 174 -11.14 12.47 3.70
CA THR A 174 -9.70 12.19 3.61
C THR A 174 -9.17 12.29 2.19
N SER A 175 -9.94 11.82 1.20
CA SER A 175 -9.49 11.70 -0.18
C SER A 175 -10.56 12.13 -1.18
N LYS A 176 -10.12 12.72 -2.30
CA LYS A 176 -10.98 12.94 -3.46
C LYS A 176 -10.91 11.73 -4.37
N LEU A 177 -12.06 11.22 -4.81
CA LEU A 177 -12.11 10.07 -5.71
C LEU A 177 -11.65 10.40 -7.13
N VAL A 178 -11.76 11.66 -7.55
CA VAL A 178 -11.39 12.13 -8.89
C VAL A 178 -10.35 13.25 -8.81
N GLU A 179 -9.31 13.17 -9.64
CA GLU A 179 -8.29 14.23 -9.79
C GLU A 179 -8.83 15.37 -10.69
N ARG A 180 -8.75 16.63 -10.25
CA ARG A 180 -9.26 17.82 -10.99
C ARG A 180 -8.57 17.96 -12.36
N ARG A 181 -9.30 18.14 -13.48
CA ARG A 181 -9.93 19.42 -13.93
C ARG A 181 -11.30 19.27 -14.63
N GLN A 182 -11.84 18.07 -14.87
CA GLN A 182 -13.13 17.92 -15.59
C GLN A 182 -14.11 16.86 -15.04
N GLY A 183 -13.77 16.11 -13.99
CA GLY A 183 -14.69 15.14 -13.38
C GLY A 183 -14.80 15.33 -11.87
N GLY A 184 -15.99 15.59 -11.34
CA GLY A 184 -16.41 15.01 -10.06
C GLY A 184 -17.42 13.91 -10.38
N PHE A 185 -17.87 13.12 -9.39
CA PHE A 185 -18.95 12.18 -9.70
C PHE A 185 -20.29 12.91 -9.84
N GLY A 186 -21.18 12.36 -10.66
CA GLY A 186 -22.55 12.83 -10.80
C GLY A 186 -23.39 12.54 -9.56
N TYR A 187 -24.71 12.65 -9.68
CA TYR A 187 -25.61 12.21 -8.59
C TYR A 187 -25.36 10.74 -8.24
N ILE A 188 -25.36 10.44 -6.94
CA ILE A 188 -25.12 9.09 -6.41
C ILE A 188 -26.22 8.16 -6.93
N PHE A 189 -27.49 8.46 -6.64
CA PHE A 189 -28.61 7.61 -7.06
C PHE A 189 -29.22 8.02 -8.41
N ARG A 190 -28.59 7.66 -9.52
CA ARG A 190 -29.19 7.81 -10.88
C ARG A 190 -29.88 6.53 -11.33
N SER A 191 -31.20 6.59 -11.54
CA SER A 191 -31.93 5.53 -12.23
C SER A 191 -31.57 5.48 -13.71
N ARG A 192 -31.57 4.27 -14.28
CA ARG A 192 -31.36 4.06 -15.73
C ARG A 192 -32.43 4.75 -16.59
N HIS A 193 -33.67 4.81 -16.11
CA HIS A 193 -34.85 5.23 -16.90
C HIS A 193 -35.06 6.76 -16.99
N GLY A 194 -34.10 7.58 -16.53
CA GLY A 194 -34.23 9.04 -16.56
C GLY A 194 -35.10 9.59 -15.41
N PRO A 195 -35.15 10.92 -15.24
CA PRO A 195 -35.73 11.54 -14.05
C PRO A 195 -37.14 12.07 -14.33
N SER A 196 -38.19 11.37 -13.91
CA SER A 196 -39.40 12.07 -13.46
C SER A 196 -40.31 11.29 -12.55
N ASP A 197 -40.36 9.94 -12.52
CA ASP A 197 -41.41 9.23 -11.74
C ASP A 197 -40.99 7.95 -10.98
N SER A 198 -39.80 7.38 -11.19
CA SER A 198 -39.41 6.15 -10.48
C SER A 198 -38.99 6.38 -9.02
N PRO A 199 -39.29 5.44 -8.10
CA PRO A 199 -38.79 5.46 -6.72
C PRO A 199 -37.26 5.37 -6.70
N VAL A 200 -36.64 5.92 -5.65
CA VAL A 200 -35.20 5.79 -5.40
C VAL A 200 -34.99 4.78 -4.29
N TRP A 201 -34.56 3.57 -4.65
CA TRP A 201 -34.29 2.55 -3.66
C TRP A 201 -33.01 2.90 -2.88
N VAL A 202 -33.03 2.74 -1.55
CA VAL A 202 -31.90 2.95 -0.63
C VAL A 202 -31.85 1.82 0.41
N PRO A 203 -30.68 1.46 0.95
CA PRO A 203 -30.59 0.39 1.95
C PRO A 203 -31.28 0.72 3.28
N SER A 204 -31.32 2.00 3.65
CA SER A 204 -31.97 2.49 4.87
C SER A 204 -32.34 3.98 4.72
N GLN A 205 -33.22 4.48 5.59
CA GLN A 205 -33.51 5.92 5.70
C GLN A 205 -32.29 6.73 6.15
N ASP A 206 -31.38 6.11 6.90
CA ASP A 206 -30.13 6.73 7.34
C ASP A 206 -29.16 6.97 6.17
N VAL A 207 -29.14 6.09 5.16
CA VAL A 207 -28.38 6.30 3.91
C VAL A 207 -28.93 7.48 3.11
N GLU A 208 -30.25 7.61 3.05
CA GLU A 208 -30.91 8.75 2.43
C GLU A 208 -30.48 10.05 3.14
N LEU A 209 -30.65 10.12 4.47
CA LEU A 209 -30.29 11.29 5.26
C LEU A 209 -28.80 11.64 5.11
N PHE A 210 -27.90 10.64 5.15
CA PHE A 210 -26.47 10.85 4.92
C PHE A 210 -26.19 11.43 3.52
N THR A 211 -26.86 10.91 2.50
CA THR A 211 -26.68 11.33 1.10
C THR A 211 -27.21 12.75 0.87
N VAL A 212 -28.39 13.05 1.40
CA VAL A 212 -29.00 14.38 1.34
C VAL A 212 -28.15 15.41 2.08
N ALA A 213 -27.62 15.06 3.27
CA ALA A 213 -26.67 15.90 4.00
C ALA A 213 -25.38 16.16 3.21
N LEU A 214 -24.85 15.15 2.50
CA LEU A 214 -23.69 15.31 1.64
C LEU A 214 -23.98 16.24 0.45
N TYR A 215 -25.15 16.14 -0.16
CA TYR A 215 -25.59 17.05 -1.22
C TYR A 215 -25.76 18.49 -0.71
N TYR A 216 -26.33 18.66 0.49
CA TYR A 216 -26.45 19.96 1.13
C TYR A 216 -25.07 20.59 1.40
N ALA A 217 -24.15 19.82 1.98
CA ALA A 217 -22.79 20.28 2.24
C ALA A 217 -22.03 20.67 0.95
N ALA A 218 -22.29 19.96 -0.15
CA ALA A 218 -21.74 20.28 -1.46
C ALA A 218 -22.41 21.50 -2.12
N LEU A 219 -23.71 21.72 -1.87
CA LEU A 219 -24.44 22.90 -2.30
C LEU A 219 -23.87 24.14 -1.62
N GLU A 220 -23.71 24.10 -0.29
CA GLU A 220 -23.06 25.16 0.48
C GLU A 220 -21.68 25.48 -0.09
N GLU A 221 -20.82 24.48 -0.27
CA GLU A 221 -19.48 24.69 -0.84
C GLU A 221 -19.53 25.25 -2.26
N LYS A 222 -20.51 24.91 -3.10
CA LYS A 222 -20.61 25.47 -4.45
C LYS A 222 -21.01 26.95 -4.45
N VAL A 223 -22.00 27.31 -3.63
CA VAL A 223 -22.46 28.70 -3.51
C VAL A 223 -21.38 29.55 -2.81
N LEU A 224 -20.85 29.04 -1.70
CA LEU A 224 -19.82 29.69 -0.88
C LEU A 224 -18.39 29.60 -1.45
N ARG A 225 -18.16 28.95 -2.59
CA ARG A 225 -16.80 28.80 -3.17
C ARG A 225 -16.69 29.15 -4.66
N ARG A 226 -17.63 29.93 -5.22
CA ARG A 226 -17.33 30.80 -6.39
C ARG A 226 -16.08 31.71 -6.17
N TYR A 227 -15.54 31.74 -4.93
CA TYR A 227 -14.45 32.54 -4.35
C TYR A 227 -13.00 32.08 -4.60
N SER A 228 -12.70 30.97 -5.29
CA SER A 228 -11.29 30.52 -5.39
C SER A 228 -10.38 31.40 -6.25
N ASP A 229 -10.95 32.10 -7.24
CA ASP A 229 -10.19 32.96 -8.16
C ASP A 229 -9.82 34.32 -7.51
N PRO A 230 -10.73 35.03 -6.81
CA PRO A 230 -10.40 36.26 -6.07
C PRO A 230 -9.31 36.08 -5.00
N LEU A 231 -9.33 34.98 -4.23
CA LEU A 231 -8.38 34.74 -3.13
C LEU A 231 -6.93 34.56 -3.64
N THR A 232 -6.77 33.86 -4.77
CA THR A 232 -5.47 33.67 -5.42
C THR A 232 -4.95 35.02 -5.97
N LYS A 233 -5.84 35.80 -6.60
CA LYS A 233 -5.54 37.16 -7.08
C LYS A 233 -5.15 38.11 -5.95
N ILE A 234 -5.81 38.02 -4.79
CA ILE A 234 -5.49 38.79 -3.57
C ILE A 234 -4.10 38.40 -3.03
N GLN A 235 -3.80 37.10 -2.92
CA GLN A 235 -2.50 36.63 -2.45
C GLN A 235 -1.35 37.07 -3.36
N ASP A 236 -1.55 37.01 -4.68
CA ASP A 236 -0.57 37.47 -5.65
C ASP A 236 -0.41 38.99 -5.63
N ALA A 237 -1.51 39.75 -5.52
CA ALA A 237 -1.45 41.21 -5.34
C ALA A 237 -0.70 41.59 -4.06
N ALA A 238 -0.98 40.91 -2.93
CA ALA A 238 -0.27 41.13 -1.67
C ALA A 238 1.21 40.74 -1.72
N ARG A 239 1.57 39.68 -2.47
CA ARG A 239 2.97 39.30 -2.71
C ARG A 239 3.70 40.36 -3.53
N LYS A 240 3.08 40.86 -4.60
CA LYS A 240 3.64 41.91 -5.44
C LYS A 240 3.78 43.23 -4.69
N LEU A 241 2.80 43.57 -3.85
CA LEU A 241 2.86 44.75 -2.99
C LEU A 241 4.09 44.69 -2.08
N ARG A 242 4.27 43.60 -1.32
CA ARG A 242 5.44 43.41 -0.45
C ARG A 242 6.76 43.48 -1.20
N HIS A 243 6.86 42.82 -2.35
CA HIS A 243 8.06 42.89 -3.19
C HIS A 243 8.40 44.34 -3.59
N TRP A 244 7.42 45.13 -4.02
CA TRP A 244 7.67 46.52 -4.41
C TRP A 244 7.92 47.45 -3.21
N GLU A 245 7.39 47.14 -2.02
CA GLU A 245 7.74 47.83 -0.76
C GLU A 245 9.19 47.58 -0.36
N GLU A 246 9.67 46.34 -0.48
CA GLU A 246 11.08 45.99 -0.24
C GLU A 246 12.01 46.70 -1.24
N VAL A 247 11.65 46.70 -2.54
CA VAL A 247 12.39 47.44 -3.58
C VAL A 247 12.41 48.94 -3.27
N ARG A 248 11.30 49.54 -2.82
CA ARG A 248 11.23 50.95 -2.44
C ARG A 248 12.16 51.28 -1.27
N GLN A 249 12.26 50.40 -0.27
CA GLN A 249 13.11 50.59 0.91
C GLN A 249 14.59 50.39 0.60
N ALA A 250 14.94 49.47 -0.31
CA ALA A 250 16.32 49.16 -0.70
C ALA A 250 16.88 50.09 -1.79
N SER A 251 16.03 50.89 -2.46
CA SER A 251 16.44 51.75 -3.58
C SER A 251 17.26 52.96 -3.13
N GLN A 252 18.45 53.14 -3.70
CA GLN A 252 19.33 54.28 -3.45
C GLN A 252 19.15 55.43 -4.46
N SER A 253 18.51 55.17 -5.62
CA SER A 253 18.23 56.16 -6.66
C SER A 253 16.81 56.71 -6.58
N GLU A 254 16.68 58.04 -6.69
CA GLU A 254 15.39 58.74 -6.63
C GLU A 254 14.43 58.35 -7.76
N LYS A 255 14.96 58.03 -8.95
CA LYS A 255 14.17 57.54 -10.09
C LYS A 255 13.59 56.14 -9.82
N GLN A 256 14.37 55.25 -9.22
CA GLN A 256 13.90 53.90 -8.86
C GLN A 256 12.91 53.95 -7.70
N ARG A 257 13.12 54.84 -6.73
CA ARG A 257 12.22 55.07 -5.59
C ARG A 257 10.85 55.59 -6.05
N SER A 258 10.82 56.55 -6.97
CA SER A 258 9.59 57.07 -7.58
C SER A 258 8.82 56.00 -8.37
N GLN A 259 9.53 55.17 -9.14
CA GLN A 259 8.91 54.04 -9.86
C GLN A 259 8.34 52.98 -8.91
N ALA A 260 9.07 52.63 -7.85
CA ALA A 260 8.61 51.70 -6.83
C ALA A 260 7.38 52.26 -6.09
N GLU A 261 7.34 53.56 -5.78
CA GLU A 261 6.18 54.22 -5.18
C GLU A 261 4.92 54.16 -6.04
N GLN A 262 5.04 54.38 -7.35
CA GLN A 262 3.91 54.23 -8.27
C GLN A 262 3.41 52.79 -8.32
N LYS A 263 4.32 51.80 -8.30
CA LYS A 263 3.95 50.37 -8.28
C LYS A 263 3.32 49.95 -6.95
N VAL A 264 3.81 50.45 -5.81
CA VAL A 264 3.20 50.22 -4.49
C VAL A 264 1.78 50.76 -4.46
N ARG A 265 1.53 52.00 -4.89
CA ARG A 265 0.17 52.57 -4.98
C ARG A 265 -0.74 51.73 -5.87
N LEU A 266 -0.28 51.39 -7.08
CA LEU A 266 -1.05 50.57 -8.02
C LEU A 266 -1.47 49.21 -7.42
N TRP A 267 -0.54 48.51 -6.76
CA TRP A 267 -0.83 47.19 -6.18
C TRP A 267 -1.64 47.30 -4.88
N ALA A 268 -1.50 48.39 -4.11
CA ALA A 268 -2.33 48.68 -2.95
C ALA A 268 -3.79 48.94 -3.36
N ASP A 269 -4.01 49.80 -4.35
CA ASP A 269 -5.34 50.08 -4.91
C ASP A 269 -5.95 48.80 -5.50
N LYS A 270 -5.13 48.00 -6.21
CA LYS A 270 -5.59 46.72 -6.77
C LYS A 270 -5.96 45.71 -5.70
N LEU A 271 -5.20 45.67 -4.59
CA LEU A 271 -5.50 44.80 -3.46
C LEU A 271 -6.82 45.21 -2.79
N GLN A 272 -7.04 46.51 -2.59
CA GLN A 272 -8.28 47.05 -2.01
C GLN A 272 -9.49 46.78 -2.92
N GLU A 273 -9.35 46.98 -4.24
CA GLU A 273 -10.38 46.65 -5.22
C GLU A 273 -10.75 45.15 -5.17
N LEU A 274 -9.75 44.27 -5.14
CA LEU A 274 -9.98 42.82 -5.06
C LEU A 274 -10.61 42.40 -3.72
N GLN A 275 -10.28 43.09 -2.63
CA GLN A 275 -10.92 42.88 -1.32
C GLN A 275 -12.37 43.34 -1.32
N GLY A 276 -12.68 44.51 -1.91
CA GLY A 276 -14.05 45.01 -2.04
C GLY A 276 -14.94 44.09 -2.89
N ARG A 277 -14.46 43.69 -4.08
CA ARG A 277 -15.16 42.71 -4.95
C ARG A 277 -15.41 41.39 -4.23
N ARG A 278 -14.47 40.95 -3.39
CA ARG A 278 -14.63 39.73 -2.59
C ARG A 278 -15.76 39.84 -1.58
N GLU A 279 -15.93 40.99 -0.92
CA GLU A 279 -17.02 41.18 0.05
C GLU A 279 -18.38 41.28 -0.65
N GLU A 280 -18.47 41.98 -1.78
CA GLU A 280 -19.70 42.05 -2.58
C GLU A 280 -20.14 40.67 -3.10
N GLU A 281 -19.20 39.89 -3.65
CA GLU A 281 -19.45 38.50 -4.03
C GLU A 281 -19.86 37.65 -2.83
N ARG A 282 -19.30 37.95 -1.64
CA ARG A 282 -19.63 37.24 -0.42
C ARG A 282 -21.09 37.43 -0.03
N GLU A 283 -21.51 38.68 0.05
CA GLU A 283 -22.89 39.03 0.40
C GLU A 283 -23.89 38.49 -0.63
N ARG A 284 -23.53 38.49 -1.91
CA ARG A 284 -24.37 37.90 -2.97
C ARG A 284 -24.56 36.40 -2.76
N ASN A 285 -23.48 35.67 -2.49
CA ASN A 285 -23.54 34.22 -2.30
C ASN A 285 -24.27 33.84 -1.00
N VAL A 286 -24.11 34.61 0.08
CA VAL A 286 -24.89 34.42 1.31
C VAL A 286 -26.39 34.64 1.06
N ARG A 287 -26.76 35.65 0.26
CA ARG A 287 -28.15 35.86 -0.17
C ARG A 287 -28.66 34.69 -1.02
N GLU A 288 -27.89 34.22 -1.99
CA GLU A 288 -28.26 33.06 -2.83
C GLU A 288 -28.46 31.79 -2.00
N LEU A 289 -27.56 31.53 -1.03
CA LEU A 289 -27.69 30.39 -0.14
C LEU A 289 -28.96 30.48 0.71
N LYS A 290 -29.25 31.67 1.26
CA LYS A 290 -30.48 31.91 2.03
C LYS A 290 -31.73 31.65 1.19
N THR A 291 -31.76 32.12 -0.06
CA THR A 291 -32.89 31.85 -0.97
C THR A 291 -33.07 30.35 -1.25
N LEU A 292 -31.97 29.62 -1.44
CA LEU A 292 -32.02 28.16 -1.62
C LEU A 292 -32.49 27.44 -0.35
N ASP A 293 -32.04 27.88 0.83
CA ASP A 293 -32.51 27.35 2.12
C ASP A 293 -34.00 27.57 2.32
N ASP A 294 -34.51 28.78 2.02
CA ASP A 294 -35.93 29.09 2.11
C ASP A 294 -36.75 28.21 1.16
N THR A 295 -36.21 27.93 -0.05
CA THR A 295 -36.85 27.03 -1.04
C THR A 295 -36.87 25.57 -0.55
N LEU A 296 -35.79 25.10 0.07
CA LEU A 296 -35.71 23.76 0.65
C LEU A 296 -36.63 23.62 1.87
N ALA A 297 -36.68 24.64 2.73
CA ALA A 297 -37.53 24.67 3.91
C ALA A 297 -39.02 24.58 3.54
N ALA A 298 -39.42 25.26 2.45
CA ALA A 298 -40.77 25.17 1.91
C ALA A 298 -41.12 23.76 1.41
N SER A 299 -40.12 22.97 0.98
CA SER A 299 -40.32 21.63 0.41
C SER A 299 -40.21 20.49 1.43
N LEU A 300 -39.40 20.64 2.49
CA LEU A 300 -39.00 19.53 3.38
C LEU A 300 -39.46 19.65 4.83
N SER A 301 -40.09 20.78 5.21
CA SER A 301 -40.25 21.23 6.60
C SER A 301 -38.94 21.69 7.26
N ARG A 302 -39.06 22.67 8.16
CA ARG A 302 -37.92 23.28 8.85
C ARG A 302 -37.13 22.31 9.76
N PRO A 303 -37.78 21.46 10.58
CA PRO A 303 -37.06 20.50 11.42
C PRO A 303 -36.23 19.48 10.62
N ARG A 304 -36.74 19.05 9.45
CA ARG A 304 -36.02 18.13 8.57
C ARG A 304 -34.78 18.79 7.96
N LEU A 305 -34.92 20.04 7.48
CA LEU A 305 -33.78 20.81 6.97
C LEU A 305 -32.71 21.02 8.04
N GLU A 306 -33.10 21.36 9.27
CA GLU A 306 -32.15 21.50 10.39
C GLU A 306 -31.41 20.20 10.69
N LEU A 307 -32.09 19.05 10.61
CA LEU A 307 -31.45 17.74 10.77
C LEU A 307 -30.40 17.49 9.66
N ILE A 308 -30.76 17.77 8.40
CA ILE A 308 -29.87 17.65 7.24
C ILE A 308 -28.63 18.54 7.44
N GLN A 309 -28.82 19.79 7.87
CA GLN A 309 -27.74 20.75 8.16
C GLN A 309 -26.78 20.23 9.23
N ARG A 310 -27.29 19.71 10.36
CA ARG A 310 -26.45 19.13 11.42
C ARG A 310 -25.58 17.98 10.92
N HIS A 311 -26.11 17.11 10.05
CA HIS A 311 -25.30 16.05 9.45
C HIS A 311 -24.31 16.59 8.41
N ALA A 312 -24.65 17.66 7.70
CA ALA A 312 -23.79 18.29 6.70
C ALA A 312 -22.52 18.93 7.29
N GLU A 313 -22.59 19.40 8.54
CA GLU A 313 -21.45 19.96 9.29
C GLU A 313 -20.30 18.96 9.48
N ARG A 314 -20.58 17.65 9.50
CA ARG A 314 -19.58 16.58 9.66
C ARG A 314 -18.71 16.38 8.41
N PHE A 315 -19.08 16.98 7.27
CA PHE A 315 -18.29 16.95 6.05
C PHE A 315 -17.33 18.13 5.96
N ASN A 316 -16.04 17.82 5.82
CA ASN A 316 -15.00 18.82 5.60
C ASN A 316 -14.96 19.26 4.12
N ARG A 317 -14.07 20.21 3.83
CA ARG A 317 -13.88 20.77 2.50
C ARG A 317 -13.59 19.73 1.41
N THR A 318 -12.89 18.63 1.74
CA THR A 318 -12.57 17.56 0.79
C THR A 318 -13.86 16.85 0.36
N ALA A 319 -14.70 16.45 1.31
CA ALA A 319 -15.98 15.79 1.06
C ALA A 319 -16.98 16.71 0.34
N ARG A 320 -17.08 17.98 0.75
CA ARG A 320 -17.96 18.95 0.10
C ARG A 320 -17.59 19.21 -1.37
N ALA A 321 -16.31 19.09 -1.70
CA ALA A 321 -15.79 19.35 -3.04
C ALA A 321 -15.67 18.10 -3.93
N GLN A 322 -16.42 17.03 -3.62
CA GLN A 322 -16.45 15.79 -4.41
C GLN A 322 -17.25 15.94 -5.72
N PHE A 323 -18.26 16.83 -5.74
CA PHE A 323 -19.11 17.09 -6.90
C PHE A 323 -18.51 18.18 -7.80
N GLY A 324 -18.21 17.83 -9.05
CA GLY A 324 -17.57 18.74 -10.01
C GLY A 324 -18.46 19.92 -10.40
N PRO A 325 -17.93 21.15 -10.55
CA PRO A 325 -18.73 22.32 -10.95
C PRO A 325 -19.32 22.21 -12.36
N GLY A 326 -18.69 21.46 -13.27
CA GLY A 326 -19.19 21.24 -14.64
C GLY A 326 -20.16 20.06 -14.80
N ILE A 327 -20.50 19.34 -13.73
CA ILE A 327 -21.32 18.11 -13.80
C ILE A 327 -22.63 18.27 -13.01
N VAL A 328 -22.61 19.00 -11.89
CA VAL A 328 -23.78 19.23 -11.04
C VAL A 328 -23.83 20.71 -10.62
N SER A 329 -24.95 21.39 -10.87
CA SER A 329 -25.18 22.78 -10.43
C SER A 329 -25.71 22.83 -8.98
N ALA A 330 -25.64 24.00 -8.33
CA ALA A 330 -26.21 24.19 -6.99
C ALA A 330 -27.73 23.95 -6.97
N GLN A 331 -28.44 24.46 -7.99
CA GLN A 331 -29.87 24.20 -8.20
C GLN A 331 -30.16 22.72 -8.45
N GLY A 332 -29.28 22.01 -9.17
CA GLY A 332 -29.38 20.57 -9.39
C GLY A 332 -29.24 19.76 -8.11
N LEU A 333 -28.35 20.17 -7.19
CA LEU A 333 -28.25 19.56 -5.86
C LEU A 333 -29.51 19.82 -5.04
N ALA A 334 -30.04 21.04 -5.04
CA ALA A 334 -31.28 21.37 -4.32
C ALA A 334 -32.47 20.53 -4.82
N ALA A 335 -32.63 20.41 -6.15
CA ALA A 335 -33.67 19.59 -6.76
C ALA A 335 -33.50 18.09 -6.41
N GLU A 336 -32.26 17.60 -6.38
CA GLU A 336 -31.97 16.22 -6.03
C GLU A 336 -32.23 15.91 -4.55
N ILE A 337 -31.96 16.86 -3.65
CA ILE A 337 -32.32 16.77 -2.23
C ILE A 337 -33.84 16.57 -2.09
N VAL A 338 -34.65 17.43 -2.73
CA VAL A 338 -36.11 17.31 -2.71
C VAL A 338 -36.58 16.00 -3.33
N ARG A 339 -35.94 15.56 -4.43
CA ARG A 339 -36.27 14.30 -5.10
C ARG A 339 -36.02 13.09 -4.20
N LEU A 340 -34.87 13.03 -3.52
CA LEU A 340 -34.55 11.93 -2.61
C LEU A 340 -35.53 11.86 -1.45
N GLU A 341 -35.78 12.98 -0.78
CA GLU A 341 -36.69 13.05 0.37
C GLU A 341 -38.12 12.64 -0.01
N ALA A 342 -38.60 13.01 -1.20
CA ALA A 342 -39.94 12.64 -1.65
C ALA A 342 -40.06 11.16 -2.08
N ARG A 343 -38.97 10.53 -2.52
CA ARG A 343 -39.03 9.28 -3.31
C ARG A 343 -38.14 8.16 -2.85
N ALA A 344 -37.34 8.36 -1.81
CA ALA A 344 -36.55 7.31 -1.21
C ALA A 344 -37.47 6.19 -0.71
N ARG A 345 -37.12 4.95 -1.03
CA ARG A 345 -37.78 3.73 -0.58
C ARG A 345 -36.73 2.76 -0.09
N THR A 346 -36.97 2.09 1.02
CA THR A 346 -36.01 1.12 1.56
C THR A 346 -36.16 -0.23 0.87
N PHE A 347 -35.05 -0.94 0.68
CA PHE A 347 -35.07 -2.34 0.24
C PHE A 347 -34.28 -3.22 1.22
N PRO A 348 -34.71 -4.47 1.46
CA PRO A 348 -33.94 -5.40 2.27
C PRO A 348 -32.68 -5.81 1.51
N LEU A 349 -31.51 -5.59 2.10
CA LEU A 349 -30.24 -6.08 1.54
C LEU A 349 -30.10 -7.57 1.85
N PRO A 350 -30.08 -8.49 0.86
CA PRO A 350 -29.99 -9.91 1.14
C PRO A 350 -28.59 -10.31 1.67
N PRO A 351 -28.50 -11.36 2.51
CA PRO A 351 -27.23 -11.90 2.98
C PRO A 351 -26.23 -12.22 1.87
N LEU A 352 -24.94 -11.98 2.14
CA LEU A 352 -23.83 -12.44 1.28
C LEU A 352 -23.47 -13.92 1.51
N LEU A 353 -24.17 -14.56 2.45
CA LEU A 353 -24.07 -15.97 2.79
C LEU A 353 -25.44 -16.64 2.61
N CYS A 354 -25.48 -17.92 2.30
CA CYS A 354 -26.70 -18.72 2.27
C CYS A 354 -26.49 -20.06 2.97
N ALA A 355 -27.54 -20.61 3.57
CA ALA A 355 -27.48 -21.90 4.26
C ALA A 355 -27.44 -23.08 3.26
N ASP A 356 -28.11 -22.92 2.13
CA ASP A 356 -28.11 -23.90 1.05
C ASP A 356 -27.05 -23.55 0.02
N TRP A 357 -26.46 -24.56 -0.63
CA TRP A 357 -25.55 -24.35 -1.74
C TRP A 357 -26.28 -23.50 -2.80
N PRO A 358 -25.76 -22.32 -3.16
CA PRO A 358 -26.34 -21.55 -4.24
C PRO A 358 -26.10 -22.39 -5.48
N GLY A 359 -27.15 -23.04 -6.00
CA GLY A 359 -27.09 -23.74 -7.28
C GLY A 359 -26.39 -22.85 -8.32
N THR A 360 -25.81 -23.46 -9.35
CA THR A 360 -25.12 -22.73 -10.43
C THR A 360 -25.99 -21.54 -10.85
N ALA A 361 -25.58 -20.31 -10.47
CA ALA A 361 -26.28 -19.10 -10.88
C ALA A 361 -26.44 -19.19 -12.39
N GLU A 362 -27.65 -18.93 -12.92
CA GLU A 362 -27.91 -19.03 -14.35
C GLU A 362 -26.82 -18.26 -15.11
N VAL A 363 -25.90 -19.02 -15.69
CA VAL A 363 -24.78 -18.45 -16.43
C VAL A 363 -25.39 -17.81 -17.66
N ARG A 364 -24.99 -16.56 -17.92
CA ARG A 364 -25.36 -15.78 -19.10
C ARG A 364 -25.57 -16.67 -20.32
N ARG A 365 -26.73 -16.56 -20.96
CA ARG A 365 -26.97 -17.23 -22.24
C ARG A 365 -26.33 -16.39 -23.33
N GLY A 366 -25.73 -17.03 -24.33
CA GLY A 366 -25.22 -16.31 -25.50
C GLY A 366 -26.37 -15.55 -26.18
N GLY A 367 -26.33 -14.22 -26.16
CA GLY A 367 -27.39 -13.36 -26.71
C GLY A 367 -27.96 -12.31 -25.74
N ASP A 368 -27.69 -12.43 -24.43
CA ASP A 368 -28.20 -11.47 -23.44
C ASP A 368 -27.61 -10.07 -23.67
N ASP A 369 -28.49 -9.07 -23.81
CA ASP A 369 -28.12 -7.66 -23.97
C ASP A 369 -27.44 -7.16 -22.69
N VAL A 370 -26.38 -6.35 -22.82
CA VAL A 370 -25.61 -5.77 -21.71
C VAL A 370 -26.51 -4.90 -20.81
N ALA A 371 -27.67 -4.53 -21.34
CA ALA A 371 -28.79 -3.89 -20.66
C ALA A 371 -29.35 -4.67 -19.46
N ASP A 372 -29.41 -6.00 -19.51
CA ASP A 372 -30.33 -6.76 -18.63
C ASP A 372 -29.63 -7.49 -17.49
N VAL A 373 -28.31 -7.29 -17.36
CA VAL A 373 -27.47 -7.89 -16.32
C VAL A 373 -26.63 -6.86 -15.57
N CYS A 374 -26.44 -7.10 -14.28
CA CYS A 374 -25.58 -6.30 -13.43
C CYS A 374 -24.14 -6.35 -13.91
N TYR A 375 -23.58 -5.20 -14.27
CA TYR A 375 -22.18 -5.08 -14.69
C TYR A 375 -21.18 -5.59 -13.63
N ALA A 376 -21.51 -5.43 -12.34
CA ALA A 376 -20.63 -5.85 -11.27
C ALA A 376 -20.63 -7.36 -10.98
N CYS A 377 -21.80 -8.02 -10.92
CA CYS A 377 -21.92 -9.42 -10.49
C CYS A 377 -22.51 -10.38 -11.54
N GLY A 378 -22.93 -9.88 -12.70
CA GLY A 378 -23.50 -10.68 -13.79
C GLY A 378 -24.94 -11.16 -13.59
N ARG A 379 -25.59 -10.89 -12.45
CA ARG A 379 -26.99 -11.28 -12.21
C ARG A 379 -27.96 -10.51 -13.11
N ALA A 380 -28.98 -11.19 -13.61
CA ALA A 380 -30.10 -10.57 -14.31
C ALA A 380 -30.82 -9.56 -13.40
N PHE A 381 -31.27 -8.44 -13.96
CA PHE A 381 -32.02 -7.44 -13.22
C PHE A 381 -33.48 -7.81 -13.03
N ALA A 382 -34.03 -7.39 -11.89
CA ALA A 382 -35.43 -6.97 -11.87
C ALA A 382 -35.49 -5.51 -12.39
N PRO A 383 -36.38 -5.18 -13.35
CA PRO A 383 -36.38 -3.87 -14.04
C PRO A 383 -36.48 -2.65 -13.11
N GLU A 384 -37.00 -2.84 -11.89
CA GLU A 384 -37.29 -1.77 -10.92
C GLU A 384 -36.09 -1.38 -10.03
N HIS A 385 -34.98 -2.14 -10.05
CA HIS A 385 -33.86 -1.99 -9.11
C HIS A 385 -32.50 -1.78 -9.80
N MET A 386 -32.44 -0.80 -10.72
CA MET A 386 -31.25 -0.54 -11.54
C MET A 386 -30.66 0.84 -11.33
N TYR A 387 -29.38 0.90 -10.95
CA TYR A 387 -28.63 2.15 -10.82
C TYR A 387 -27.59 2.28 -11.92
N LYS A 388 -27.36 3.50 -12.39
CA LYS A 388 -26.18 3.78 -13.22
C LYS A 388 -24.92 3.74 -12.36
N ALA A 389 -23.88 3.12 -12.89
CA ALA A 389 -22.56 3.11 -12.29
C ALA A 389 -22.08 4.53 -12.00
N SER A 390 -21.68 4.78 -10.75
CA SER A 390 -21.06 6.03 -10.33
C SER A 390 -19.63 5.75 -9.87
N MET A 391 -18.74 6.75 -9.96
CA MET A 391 -17.35 6.62 -9.47
C MET A 391 -17.26 6.40 -7.95
N LEU A 392 -18.35 6.59 -7.20
CA LEU A 392 -18.42 6.24 -5.78
C LEU A 392 -18.61 4.73 -5.58
N VAL A 393 -19.12 4.03 -6.60
CA VAL A 393 -19.55 2.63 -6.54
C VAL A 393 -18.65 1.72 -7.37
N VAL A 394 -18.09 2.20 -8.48
CA VAL A 394 -17.16 1.43 -9.32
C VAL A 394 -15.87 2.20 -9.60
N SER A 395 -14.83 1.45 -9.97
CA SER A 395 -13.52 2.00 -10.31
C SER A 395 -13.50 2.84 -11.60
N SER A 396 -14.39 2.53 -12.55
CA SER A 396 -14.65 3.31 -13.77
C SER A 396 -16.15 3.35 -14.02
N SER A 397 -16.74 4.56 -14.00
CA SER A 397 -18.18 4.73 -14.20
C SER A 397 -18.60 4.72 -15.67
N SER A 398 -17.66 4.71 -16.63
CA SER A 398 -17.97 4.68 -18.05
C SER A 398 -17.30 3.51 -18.79
N GLN A 399 -18.06 2.91 -19.69
CA GLN A 399 -17.66 1.80 -20.56
C GLN A 399 -17.85 2.22 -22.03
N ARG A 400 -16.90 1.87 -22.89
CA ARG A 400 -17.07 2.03 -24.34
C ARG A 400 -17.76 0.77 -24.86
N THR A 401 -18.95 0.92 -25.44
CA THR A 401 -19.66 -0.23 -26.03
C THR A 401 -18.90 -0.71 -27.27
N GLN A 402 -18.81 -2.03 -27.48
CA GLN A 402 -18.07 -2.61 -28.63
C GLN A 402 -18.60 -2.11 -29.98
N SER A 403 -19.88 -1.73 -30.06
CA SER A 403 -20.57 -1.28 -31.27
C SER A 403 -20.93 0.23 -31.28
N GLY A 404 -20.56 1.00 -30.25
CA GLY A 404 -20.96 2.40 -30.10
C GLY A 404 -19.81 3.39 -29.96
N ALA A 405 -19.95 4.56 -30.57
CA ALA A 405 -19.01 5.66 -30.44
C ALA A 405 -19.10 6.38 -29.07
N ARG A 406 -20.17 6.16 -28.29
CA ARG A 406 -20.44 6.85 -27.02
C ARG A 406 -20.07 5.98 -25.82
N GLN A 407 -19.44 6.61 -24.81
CA GLN A 407 -19.28 6.02 -23.49
C GLN A 407 -20.64 5.96 -22.77
N VAL A 408 -20.97 4.82 -22.16
CA VAL A 408 -22.21 4.60 -21.40
C VAL A 408 -21.88 4.24 -19.96
N GLU A 409 -22.66 4.73 -19.00
CA GLU A 409 -22.61 4.29 -17.60
C GLU A 409 -23.36 2.95 -17.47
N PRO A 410 -22.68 1.84 -17.18
CA PRO A 410 -23.33 0.53 -17.12
C PRO A 410 -24.27 0.41 -15.91
N PRO A 411 -25.31 -0.42 -15.98
CA PRO A 411 -26.23 -0.62 -14.87
C PRO A 411 -25.65 -1.55 -13.78
N ILE A 412 -26.03 -1.31 -12.52
CA ILE A 412 -25.61 -2.07 -11.32
C ILE A 412 -26.85 -2.37 -10.46
N CYS A 413 -26.92 -3.58 -9.91
CA CYS A 413 -28.01 -3.99 -9.02
C CYS A 413 -27.89 -3.34 -7.64
N GLU A 414 -28.99 -3.28 -6.91
CA GLU A 414 -29.13 -2.72 -5.58
C GLU A 414 -28.18 -3.32 -4.55
N GLN A 415 -27.95 -4.64 -4.58
CA GLN A 415 -27.02 -5.29 -3.65
C GLN A 415 -25.57 -4.84 -3.90
N CYS A 416 -25.10 -4.91 -5.15
CA CYS A 416 -23.76 -4.46 -5.52
C CYS A 416 -23.57 -2.97 -5.23
N TYR A 417 -24.60 -2.16 -5.50
CA TYR A 417 -24.58 -0.73 -5.25
C TYR A 417 -24.46 -0.41 -3.76
N ALA A 418 -25.29 -1.04 -2.91
CA ALA A 418 -25.29 -0.82 -1.46
C ALA A 418 -23.97 -1.24 -0.81
N VAL A 419 -23.49 -2.44 -1.12
CA VAL A 419 -22.23 -2.98 -0.60
C VAL A 419 -21.06 -2.10 -1.03
N ALA A 420 -21.02 -1.72 -2.31
CA ALA A 420 -19.99 -0.82 -2.80
C ALA A 420 -20.05 0.55 -2.14
N LEU A 421 -21.25 1.13 -1.98
CA LEU A 421 -21.46 2.46 -1.38
C LEU A 421 -20.83 2.55 0.01
N ILE A 422 -21.13 1.59 0.89
CA ILE A 422 -20.68 1.61 2.29
C ILE A 422 -19.19 1.31 2.48
N SER A 423 -18.54 0.69 1.49
CA SER A 423 -17.12 0.36 1.61
C SER A 423 -16.26 1.62 1.81
N PRO A 424 -15.44 1.69 2.88
CA PRO A 424 -14.50 2.79 3.08
C PRO A 424 -13.29 2.70 2.14
N ILE A 425 -13.09 1.57 1.47
CA ILE A 425 -12.00 1.36 0.52
C ILE A 425 -12.52 1.64 -0.88
N LYS A 426 -12.08 2.77 -1.46
CA LYS A 426 -12.40 3.17 -2.83
C LYS A 426 -11.15 3.19 -3.70
N MET A 427 -11.25 2.54 -4.85
CA MET A 427 -10.29 2.58 -5.94
C MET A 427 -10.46 3.90 -6.69
N GLY A 428 -9.44 4.76 -6.64
CA GLY A 428 -9.41 6.02 -7.36
C GLY A 428 -8.07 6.23 -8.07
N GLY A 429 -7.98 7.28 -8.87
CA GLY A 429 -6.69 7.71 -9.45
C GLY A 429 -5.72 8.24 -8.38
N SER A 430 -6.27 8.73 -7.28
CA SER A 430 -5.58 9.38 -6.16
C SER A 430 -5.30 8.46 -4.97
N SER A 431 -5.63 7.18 -5.06
CA SER A 431 -5.41 6.19 -4.00
C SER A 431 -4.66 4.97 -4.53
N LEU A 432 -3.80 4.41 -3.68
CA LEU A 432 -3.19 3.09 -3.87
C LEU A 432 -3.91 2.12 -2.93
N VAL A 433 -4.65 1.16 -3.49
CA VAL A 433 -5.32 0.12 -2.71
C VAL A 433 -4.45 -1.14 -2.70
N LEU A 434 -4.18 -1.63 -1.50
CA LEU A 434 -3.39 -2.83 -1.25
C LEU A 434 -4.26 -3.88 -0.54
N ARG A 435 -4.09 -5.13 -0.90
CA ARG A 435 -4.56 -6.30 -0.17
C ARG A 435 -3.36 -6.92 0.54
N LEU A 436 -3.47 -7.10 1.85
CA LEU A 436 -2.44 -7.64 2.70
C LEU A 436 -2.87 -9.04 3.14
N GLU A 437 -2.02 -10.02 2.92
CA GLU A 437 -2.26 -11.42 3.29
C GLU A 437 -1.04 -11.91 4.06
N SER A 438 -1.22 -12.39 5.28
CA SER A 438 -0.12 -13.00 6.00
C SER A 438 -0.14 -14.51 5.80
N SER A 439 0.99 -15.10 5.42
CA SER A 439 1.17 -16.56 5.36
C SER A 439 1.39 -17.18 6.74
N ALA A 440 1.71 -16.35 7.73
CA ALA A 440 1.81 -16.72 9.14
C ALA A 440 0.73 -15.96 9.93
N ASP A 441 0.21 -16.56 11.01
CA ASP A 441 -0.86 -15.97 11.84
C ASP A 441 -0.45 -14.72 12.65
N ASP A 442 0.64 -14.04 12.28
CA ASP A 442 1.11 -12.78 12.86
C ASP A 442 0.39 -11.55 12.24
N TRP A 443 -0.93 -11.66 12.06
CA TRP A 443 -1.70 -10.48 11.68
C TRP A 443 -1.63 -9.40 12.78
N GLY A 444 -1.44 -9.77 14.05
CA GLY A 444 -1.27 -8.83 15.16
C GLY A 444 -0.11 -7.85 14.97
N GLY A 445 1.10 -8.35 14.63
CA GLY A 445 2.27 -7.50 14.38
C GLY A 445 2.17 -6.67 13.09
N VAL A 446 1.43 -7.17 12.09
CA VAL A 446 1.10 -6.43 10.86
C VAL A 446 0.04 -5.37 11.13
N GLU A 447 -0.98 -5.68 11.93
CA GLU A 447 -2.12 -4.83 12.26
C GLU A 447 -1.69 -3.63 13.09
N GLU A 448 -0.83 -3.79 14.10
CA GLU A 448 -0.30 -2.67 14.87
C GLU A 448 0.50 -1.69 14.00
N ARG A 449 1.31 -2.21 13.08
CA ARG A 449 2.07 -1.39 12.11
C ARG A 449 1.15 -0.72 11.09
N VAL A 450 0.14 -1.43 10.59
CA VAL A 450 -0.88 -0.90 9.68
C VAL A 450 -1.72 0.19 10.38
N ARG A 451 -2.04 0.04 11.66
CA ARG A 451 -2.68 1.09 12.48
C ARG A 451 -1.77 2.31 12.64
N GLY A 452 -0.49 2.10 12.97
CA GLY A 452 0.51 3.17 13.00
C GLY A 452 0.60 3.92 11.66
N TRP A 453 0.55 3.19 10.56
CA TRP A 453 0.57 3.75 9.21
C TRP A 453 -0.66 4.61 8.91
N VAL A 454 -1.86 4.10 9.21
CA VAL A 454 -3.12 4.83 9.03
C VAL A 454 -3.15 6.12 9.85
N THR A 455 -2.77 6.04 11.13
CA THR A 455 -2.80 7.19 12.04
C THR A 455 -1.81 8.28 11.65
N GLY A 456 -0.64 7.91 11.12
CA GLY A 456 0.39 8.87 10.69
C GLY A 456 0.20 9.46 9.29
N GLN A 457 -0.55 8.80 8.39
CA GLN A 457 -0.51 9.13 6.95
C GLN A 457 -1.88 9.25 6.26
N LEU A 458 -2.97 9.45 7.02
CA LEU A 458 -4.33 9.62 6.47
C LEU A 458 -4.73 8.45 5.54
N GLY A 459 -4.38 7.23 5.94
CA GLY A 459 -4.79 5.99 5.26
C GLY A 459 -6.16 5.49 5.75
N LEU A 460 -6.72 4.48 5.08
CA LEU A 460 -7.93 3.78 5.53
C LEU A 460 -7.67 2.28 5.51
N VAL A 461 -8.08 1.59 6.57
CA VAL A 461 -7.99 0.12 6.66
C VAL A 461 -9.37 -0.46 6.86
N ALA A 462 -9.67 -1.52 6.13
CA ALA A 462 -10.88 -2.30 6.31
C ALA A 462 -10.59 -3.78 5.99
N GLY A 463 -10.64 -4.61 7.03
CA GLY A 463 -10.23 -6.02 6.94
C GLY A 463 -8.80 -6.15 6.42
N ARG A 464 -8.62 -6.94 5.36
CA ARG A 464 -7.33 -7.16 4.69
C ARG A 464 -6.91 -6.06 3.71
N TYR A 465 -7.74 -5.04 3.55
CA TYR A 465 -7.53 -3.97 2.58
C TYR A 465 -7.05 -2.69 3.24
N LEU A 466 -6.16 -2.02 2.52
CA LEU A 466 -5.60 -0.75 2.91
C LEU A 466 -5.65 0.21 1.71
N SER A 467 -6.19 1.40 1.93
CA SER A 467 -6.18 2.50 0.96
C SER A 467 -5.22 3.58 1.43
N LEU A 468 -4.26 3.89 0.57
CA LEU A 468 -3.21 4.87 0.83
C LEU A 468 -3.35 6.05 -0.09
N LYS A 469 -3.15 7.23 0.47
CA LYS A 469 -3.08 8.47 -0.30
C LYS A 469 -1.63 8.78 -0.64
N PRO A 470 -1.24 8.79 -1.93
CA PRO A 470 0.05 9.31 -2.34
C PRO A 470 0.12 10.81 -2.00
N PHE A 471 1.14 11.21 -1.26
CA PHE A 471 1.37 12.61 -0.90
C PHE A 471 2.76 13.09 -1.32
N GLU A 472 3.66 12.17 -1.66
CA GLU A 472 4.99 12.53 -2.13
C GLU A 472 4.92 13.21 -3.49
N THR A 473 5.71 14.26 -3.67
CA THR A 473 5.75 15.05 -4.92
C THR A 473 7.13 15.07 -5.54
N TYR A 474 7.17 15.31 -6.85
CA TYR A 474 8.36 15.60 -7.63
C TYR A 474 8.26 17.02 -8.20
N GLY A 475 9.33 17.80 -8.08
CA GLY A 475 9.41 19.19 -8.52
C GLY A 475 9.05 20.23 -7.45
N GLU A 476 9.07 21.51 -7.85
CA GLU A 476 8.82 22.65 -6.97
C GLU A 476 7.72 23.59 -7.52
N GLY A 477 7.14 24.39 -6.62
CA GLY A 477 6.14 25.40 -7.00
C GLY A 477 4.92 24.82 -7.73
N GLN A 478 4.57 25.43 -8.87
CA GLN A 478 3.39 25.04 -9.65
C GLN A 478 3.62 23.81 -10.55
N GLU A 479 4.86 23.35 -10.72
CA GLU A 479 5.20 22.16 -11.51
C GLU A 479 5.20 20.86 -10.69
N ARG A 480 4.77 20.92 -9.42
CA ARG A 480 4.69 19.73 -8.55
C ARG A 480 3.73 18.69 -9.11
N VAL A 481 4.28 17.52 -9.43
CA VAL A 481 3.52 16.33 -9.83
C VAL A 481 3.60 15.29 -8.72
N THR A 482 2.55 14.51 -8.51
CA THR A 482 2.58 13.41 -7.54
C THR A 482 3.57 12.32 -7.96
N LEU A 483 4.29 11.75 -7.00
CA LEU A 483 5.31 10.74 -7.25
C LEU A 483 4.75 9.50 -7.96
N VAL A 484 3.50 9.12 -7.61
CA VAL A 484 2.78 8.01 -8.26
C VAL A 484 2.61 8.21 -9.77
N LYS A 485 2.43 9.45 -10.24
CA LYS A 485 2.33 9.77 -11.67
C LYS A 485 3.68 9.71 -12.36
N GLN A 486 4.74 10.14 -11.69
CA GLN A 486 6.09 10.17 -12.26
C GLN A 486 6.74 8.78 -12.32
N LEU A 487 6.58 7.94 -11.29
CA LEU A 487 7.14 6.58 -11.29
C LEU A 487 6.27 5.57 -12.03
N GLY A 488 4.96 5.82 -12.11
CA GLY A 488 3.96 4.82 -12.48
C GLY A 488 3.45 4.06 -11.26
N ARG A 489 2.18 3.61 -11.31
CA ARG A 489 1.47 3.06 -10.14
C ARG A 489 2.11 1.77 -9.59
N ALA A 490 2.64 0.90 -10.47
CA ALA A 490 3.25 -0.37 -10.05
C ALA A 490 4.58 -0.15 -9.32
N GLN A 491 5.48 0.64 -9.91
CA GLN A 491 6.76 1.00 -9.30
C GLN A 491 6.56 1.79 -8.01
N TYR A 492 5.61 2.73 -8.01
CA TYR A 492 5.24 3.46 -6.81
C TYR A 492 4.70 2.53 -5.72
N ALA A 493 3.85 1.55 -6.06
CA ALA A 493 3.33 0.58 -5.08
C ALA A 493 4.45 -0.24 -4.42
N LEU A 494 5.40 -0.75 -5.22
CA LEU A 494 6.58 -1.47 -4.71
C LEU A 494 7.40 -0.59 -3.76
N TYR A 495 7.79 0.61 -4.20
CA TYR A 495 8.54 1.55 -3.37
C TYR A 495 7.79 1.89 -2.09
N ARG A 496 6.50 2.23 -2.21
CA ARG A 496 5.71 2.70 -1.09
C ARG A 496 5.62 1.65 0.00
N VAL A 497 5.32 0.41 -0.35
CA VAL A 497 5.26 -0.72 0.59
C VAL A 497 6.65 -0.98 1.18
N ALA A 498 7.69 -1.06 0.36
CA ALA A 498 9.06 -1.31 0.81
C ALA A 498 9.59 -0.23 1.77
N SER A 499 9.16 1.02 1.60
CA SER A 499 9.58 2.15 2.43
C SER A 499 8.90 2.22 3.80
N GLU A 500 7.82 1.48 4.01
CA GLU A 500 7.01 1.54 5.23
C GLU A 500 7.19 0.32 6.14
N PHE A 501 7.46 -0.86 5.58
CA PHE A 501 7.71 -2.07 6.38
C PHE A 501 9.20 -2.39 6.48
N ALA A 502 9.59 -2.90 7.65
CA ALA A 502 10.90 -3.52 7.84
C ALA A 502 11.04 -4.78 6.95
N PRO A 503 12.23 -5.09 6.41
CA PRO A 503 12.43 -6.19 5.49
C PRO A 503 11.90 -7.54 6.01
N GLU A 504 12.04 -7.80 7.31
CA GLU A 504 11.69 -9.06 7.96
C GLU A 504 10.19 -9.39 7.84
N VAL A 505 9.33 -8.38 7.75
CA VAL A 505 7.88 -8.55 7.59
C VAL A 505 7.54 -9.28 6.30
N PHE A 506 8.31 -9.07 5.23
CA PHE A 506 8.03 -9.67 3.93
C PHE A 506 8.36 -11.16 3.86
N THR A 507 8.90 -11.76 4.92
CA THR A 507 9.05 -13.22 5.00
C THR A 507 7.69 -13.91 5.10
N SER A 508 6.76 -13.33 5.86
CA SER A 508 5.41 -13.85 6.08
C SER A 508 4.32 -13.03 5.37
N LEU A 509 4.53 -11.74 5.13
CA LEU A 509 3.53 -10.88 4.52
C LEU A 509 3.57 -10.95 2.98
N ARG A 510 2.43 -11.28 2.38
CA ARG A 510 2.14 -11.14 0.95
C ARG A 510 1.34 -9.87 0.73
N VAL A 511 1.71 -9.14 -0.31
CA VAL A 511 1.07 -7.86 -0.66
C VAL A 511 0.65 -7.88 -2.11
N THR A 512 -0.60 -7.54 -2.37
CA THR A 512 -1.17 -7.42 -3.72
C THR A 512 -1.66 -5.99 -3.91
N ALA A 513 -1.20 -5.31 -4.96
CA ALA A 513 -1.69 -3.99 -5.32
C ALA A 513 -2.87 -4.11 -6.30
N LEU A 514 -3.94 -3.35 -6.06
CA LEU A 514 -5.08 -3.26 -6.97
C LEU A 514 -4.89 -2.07 -7.92
N LEU A 515 -4.42 -2.36 -9.14
CA LEU A 515 -4.05 -1.35 -10.13
C LEU A 515 -4.97 -1.45 -11.34
N GLY A 516 -5.79 -0.42 -11.58
CA GLY A 516 -6.68 -0.39 -12.75
C GLY A 516 -7.68 -1.54 -12.81
N GLY A 517 -8.09 -2.07 -11.66
CA GLY A 517 -8.99 -3.22 -11.56
C GLY A 517 -8.29 -4.58 -11.62
N GLN A 518 -6.97 -4.62 -11.82
CA GLN A 518 -6.18 -5.85 -11.81
C GLN A 518 -5.44 -6.04 -10.49
N GLU A 519 -5.29 -7.30 -10.09
CA GLU A 519 -4.46 -7.68 -8.95
C GLU A 519 -3.02 -7.87 -9.40
N VAL A 520 -2.11 -7.07 -8.86
CA VAL A 520 -0.67 -7.17 -9.14
C VAL A 520 0.03 -7.61 -7.86
N ALA A 521 0.47 -8.87 -7.84
CA ALA A 521 1.24 -9.40 -6.72
C ALA A 521 2.60 -8.69 -6.63
N LEU A 522 2.86 -8.07 -5.47
CA LEU A 522 4.16 -7.47 -5.17
C LEU A 522 5.04 -8.59 -4.59
N GLN A 523 6.02 -9.03 -5.38
CA GLN A 523 6.91 -10.14 -5.00
C GLN A 523 7.64 -9.84 -3.70
N ARG A 524 7.59 -10.77 -2.73
CA ARG A 524 8.18 -10.61 -1.38
C ARG A 524 9.66 -10.25 -1.44
N ARG A 525 10.42 -10.93 -2.31
CA ARG A 525 11.84 -10.66 -2.52
C ARG A 525 12.12 -9.25 -3.03
N HIS A 526 11.30 -8.72 -3.96
CA HIS A 526 11.46 -7.35 -4.46
C HIS A 526 11.21 -6.33 -3.35
N LEU A 527 10.18 -6.55 -2.52
CA LEU A 527 9.88 -5.68 -1.37
C LEU A 527 11.00 -5.71 -0.34
N TRP A 528 11.54 -6.90 -0.06
CA TRP A 528 12.65 -7.08 0.86
C TRP A 528 13.91 -6.33 0.37
N TRP A 529 14.36 -6.57 -0.86
CA TRP A 529 15.57 -5.93 -1.41
C TRP A 529 15.42 -4.41 -1.48
N LEU A 530 14.25 -3.94 -1.95
CA LEU A 530 13.97 -2.51 -2.04
C LEU A 530 13.89 -1.84 -0.66
N SER A 531 13.39 -2.52 0.37
CA SER A 531 13.33 -1.99 1.74
C SER A 531 14.75 -1.69 2.27
N VAL A 532 15.69 -2.60 2.04
CA VAL A 532 17.11 -2.37 2.41
C VAL A 532 17.70 -1.21 1.62
N LEU A 533 17.47 -1.14 0.29
CA LEU A 533 17.96 -0.02 -0.52
C LEU A 533 17.37 1.33 -0.07
N VAL A 534 16.08 1.39 0.28
CA VAL A 534 15.44 2.60 0.81
C VAL A 534 16.12 3.08 2.09
N GLN A 535 16.47 2.16 2.98
CA GLN A 535 17.16 2.48 4.24
C GLN A 535 18.59 2.96 4.01
N VAL A 536 19.38 2.21 3.23
CA VAL A 536 20.81 2.52 2.97
C VAL A 536 20.98 3.88 2.30
N PHE A 537 20.15 4.16 1.28
CA PHE A 537 20.27 5.35 0.43
C PHE A 537 19.33 6.51 0.84
N GLY A 538 18.57 6.37 1.94
CA GLY A 538 17.69 7.44 2.42
C GLY A 538 16.66 7.87 1.38
N LEU A 539 16.01 6.91 0.71
CA LEU A 539 15.11 7.18 -0.43
C LEU A 539 13.72 7.68 0.02
N ARG A 540 13.41 7.60 1.32
CA ARG A 540 12.15 8.09 1.88
C ARG A 540 12.14 9.62 1.94
N ARG A 541 11.64 10.25 0.87
CA ARG A 541 11.55 11.72 0.74
C ARG A 541 10.10 12.15 0.52
N SER A 542 9.66 13.19 1.23
CA SER A 542 8.34 13.80 1.04
C SER A 542 8.27 14.60 -0.28
N THR A 543 9.38 15.20 -0.70
CA THR A 543 9.51 15.88 -1.98
C THR A 543 10.85 15.53 -2.61
N TRP A 544 10.80 15.12 -3.88
CA TRP A 544 11.97 14.97 -4.73
C TRP A 544 12.19 16.30 -5.48
N PRO A 545 13.31 17.00 -5.24
CA PRO A 545 13.63 18.22 -5.98
C PRO A 545 13.84 17.90 -7.46
N ALA A 546 13.67 18.92 -8.31
CA ALA A 546 13.96 18.83 -9.74
C ALA A 546 14.69 20.09 -10.25
N THR A 547 15.35 20.80 -9.32
CA THR A 547 15.96 22.11 -9.52
C THR A 547 17.27 22.01 -10.28
N SER A 548 18.11 21.03 -9.96
CA SER A 548 19.40 20.83 -10.61
C SER A 548 19.40 19.62 -11.57
N LYS A 549 20.39 19.55 -12.47
CA LYS A 549 20.64 18.33 -13.26
C LYS A 549 20.89 17.12 -12.36
N GLN A 550 21.54 17.35 -11.22
CA GLN A 550 21.84 16.31 -10.23
C GLN A 550 20.59 15.74 -9.58
N ASP A 551 19.61 16.58 -9.21
CA ASP A 551 18.34 16.14 -8.64
C ASP A 551 17.56 15.25 -9.62
N LYS A 552 17.53 15.65 -10.90
CA LYS A 552 16.90 14.88 -11.98
C LYS A 552 17.61 13.54 -12.19
N ALA A 553 18.94 13.53 -12.15
CA ALA A 553 19.73 12.30 -12.25
C ALA A 553 19.48 11.35 -11.08
N GLN A 554 19.45 11.87 -9.84
CA GLN A 554 19.11 11.12 -8.63
C GLN A 554 17.72 10.50 -8.70
N PHE A 555 16.72 11.27 -9.12
CA PHE A 555 15.36 10.76 -9.28
C PHE A 555 15.27 9.68 -10.37
N ALA A 556 15.94 9.90 -11.51
CA ALA A 556 15.97 8.93 -12.60
C ALA A 556 16.65 7.62 -12.18
N ALA A 557 17.75 7.70 -11.44
CA ALA A 557 18.47 6.55 -10.87
C ALA A 557 17.61 5.79 -9.86
N PHE A 558 16.88 6.50 -9.00
CA PHE A 558 15.90 5.88 -8.11
C PHE A 558 14.83 5.09 -8.88
N GLY A 559 14.24 5.67 -9.93
CA GLY A 559 13.29 4.98 -10.78
C GLY A 559 13.88 3.76 -11.51
N ARG A 560 15.14 3.85 -11.97
CA ARG A 560 15.86 2.71 -12.59
C ARG A 560 16.20 1.62 -11.58
N ALA A 561 16.61 1.97 -10.37
CA ALA A 561 16.90 1.00 -9.32
C ALA A 561 15.69 0.14 -8.96
N ILE A 562 14.48 0.73 -8.91
CA ILE A 562 13.23 -0.05 -8.73
C ILE A 562 13.06 -1.07 -9.87
N ARG A 563 13.33 -0.67 -11.12
CA ARG A 563 13.22 -1.58 -12.28
C ARG A 563 14.27 -2.69 -12.25
N HIS A 564 15.52 -2.38 -11.88
CA HIS A 564 16.55 -3.39 -11.68
C HIS A 564 16.17 -4.40 -10.59
N VAL A 565 15.58 -3.94 -9.48
CA VAL A 565 15.02 -4.83 -8.45
C VAL A 565 13.92 -5.73 -9.03
N GLN A 566 13.02 -5.18 -9.86
CA GLN A 566 11.98 -5.98 -10.54
C GLN A 566 12.57 -7.01 -11.52
N HIS A 567 13.73 -6.72 -12.11
CA HIS A 567 14.48 -7.64 -12.96
C HIS A 567 15.46 -8.53 -12.17
N GLU A 568 15.47 -8.47 -10.83
CA GLU A 568 16.34 -9.28 -9.97
C GLU A 568 17.84 -9.00 -10.22
N GLU A 569 18.16 -7.74 -10.50
CA GLU A 569 19.51 -7.23 -10.77
C GLU A 569 19.95 -6.29 -9.64
N VAL A 570 19.98 -6.80 -8.40
CA VAL A 570 20.26 -5.99 -7.21
C VAL A 570 21.63 -5.28 -7.28
N ILE A 571 22.63 -5.92 -7.89
CA ILE A 571 23.97 -5.31 -8.09
C ILE A 571 23.88 -4.05 -8.97
N ALA A 572 23.10 -4.10 -10.06
CA ALA A 572 22.89 -2.96 -10.92
C ALA A 572 22.13 -1.84 -10.20
N ALA A 573 21.14 -2.18 -9.39
CA ALA A 573 20.43 -1.20 -8.55
C ALA A 573 21.38 -0.48 -7.57
N ILE A 574 22.28 -1.21 -6.90
CA ILE A 574 23.27 -0.63 -5.99
C ILE A 574 24.21 0.32 -6.74
N TYR A 575 24.76 -0.13 -7.87
CA TYR A 575 25.66 0.68 -8.69
C TYR A 575 24.98 1.98 -9.17
N GLU A 576 23.75 1.88 -9.66
CA GLU A 576 22.98 3.02 -10.18
C GLU A 576 22.75 4.10 -9.11
N LEU A 577 22.38 3.69 -7.90
CA LEU A 577 22.15 4.60 -6.77
C LEU A 577 23.44 5.27 -6.28
N LEU A 578 24.55 4.52 -6.25
CA LEU A 578 25.87 5.06 -5.91
C LEU A 578 26.37 6.06 -6.95
N SER A 579 26.21 5.73 -8.24
CA SER A 579 26.61 6.57 -9.38
C SER A 579 25.87 7.90 -9.40
N ALA A 580 24.60 7.89 -9.02
CA ALA A 580 23.80 9.11 -8.88
C ALA A 580 24.10 9.93 -7.61
N GLY A 581 25.00 9.47 -6.74
CA GLY A 581 25.38 10.19 -5.53
C GLY A 581 24.27 10.24 -4.47
N LEU A 582 23.41 9.22 -4.39
CA LEU A 582 22.37 9.13 -3.34
C LEU A 582 22.92 8.75 -1.96
N ALA A 583 24.17 8.29 -1.88
CA ALA A 583 24.90 8.10 -0.64
C ALA A 583 26.22 8.90 -0.65
N PRO A 584 26.64 9.45 0.51
CA PRO A 584 27.97 10.03 0.64
C PRO A 584 29.03 8.95 0.46
N LEU A 585 30.15 9.32 -0.15
CA LEU A 585 31.28 8.42 -0.41
C LEU A 585 32.53 8.97 0.30
N PRO A 586 33.39 8.09 0.86
CA PRO A 586 33.28 6.63 0.92
C PRO A 586 32.10 6.18 1.79
N LEU A 587 31.58 4.97 1.53
CA LEU A 587 30.50 4.40 2.34
C LEU A 587 31.00 4.12 3.76
N ASP A 588 30.19 4.46 4.76
CA ASP A 588 30.44 4.05 6.13
C ASP A 588 30.27 2.52 6.31
N ILE A 589 30.89 1.97 7.37
CA ILE A 589 30.90 0.53 7.65
C ILE A 589 29.48 -0.03 7.81
N ALA A 590 28.56 0.74 8.39
CA ALA A 590 27.19 0.29 8.61
C ALA A 590 26.45 0.10 7.28
N ARG A 591 26.51 1.07 6.38
CA ARG A 591 25.94 0.98 5.02
C ARG A 591 26.62 -0.11 4.21
N ALA A 592 27.95 -0.20 4.25
CA ALA A 592 28.69 -1.24 3.54
C ALA A 592 28.29 -2.66 4.02
N SER A 593 28.15 -2.86 5.34
CA SER A 593 27.67 -4.13 5.91
C SER A 593 26.21 -4.44 5.56
N GLN A 594 25.34 -3.44 5.53
CA GLN A 594 23.95 -3.63 5.09
C GLN A 594 23.86 -4.02 3.60
N LEU A 595 24.66 -3.40 2.74
CA LEU A 595 24.77 -3.79 1.33
C LEU A 595 25.36 -5.20 1.17
N GLU A 596 26.28 -5.61 2.05
CA GLU A 596 26.79 -6.98 2.05
C GLU A 596 25.72 -8.00 2.41
N ARG A 597 24.95 -7.72 3.46
CA ARG A 597 23.78 -8.53 3.84
C ARG A 597 22.76 -8.60 2.72
N LEU A 598 22.50 -7.49 2.02
CA LEU A 598 21.61 -7.46 0.87
C LEU A 598 22.06 -8.38 -0.25
N ARG A 599 23.36 -8.48 -0.54
CA ARG A 599 23.89 -9.41 -1.56
C ARG A 599 23.71 -10.87 -1.17
N ALA A 600 23.96 -11.22 0.09
CA ALA A 600 23.71 -12.56 0.60
C ALA A 600 22.21 -12.93 0.53
N GLU A 601 21.36 -12.03 0.98
CA GLU A 601 19.91 -12.22 0.98
C GLU A 601 19.32 -12.24 -0.43
N HIS A 602 19.92 -11.53 -1.39
CA HIS A 602 19.56 -11.64 -2.80
C HIS A 602 19.64 -13.09 -3.30
N VAL A 603 20.77 -13.76 -3.04
CA VAL A 603 20.97 -15.17 -3.40
C VAL A 603 20.01 -16.08 -2.65
N ARG A 604 19.90 -15.90 -1.31
CA ARG A 604 19.01 -16.73 -0.47
C ARG A 604 17.55 -16.69 -0.94
N TRP A 605 17.03 -15.50 -1.27
CA TRP A 605 15.66 -15.34 -1.76
C TRP A 605 15.44 -15.97 -3.14
N LEU A 606 16.43 -15.90 -4.03
CA LEU A 606 16.35 -16.58 -5.33
C LEU A 606 16.29 -18.10 -5.15
N GLU A 607 17.03 -18.66 -4.20
CA GLU A 607 17.01 -20.10 -3.88
C GLU A 607 15.67 -20.56 -3.29
N MET A 608 15.11 -19.77 -2.37
CA MET A 608 13.79 -20.04 -1.80
C MET A 608 12.67 -20.08 -2.84
N ASP A 609 12.81 -19.30 -3.92
CA ASP A 609 11.89 -19.26 -5.05
C ASP A 609 12.30 -20.22 -6.20
N TYR A 610 13.20 -21.17 -5.92
CA TYR A 610 13.70 -22.20 -6.86
C TYR A 610 14.38 -21.64 -8.12
N LYS A 611 14.92 -20.42 -8.06
CA LYS A 611 15.71 -19.79 -9.13
C LYS A 611 17.20 -20.09 -8.98
N THR A 612 17.54 -21.37 -8.90
CA THR A 612 18.89 -21.86 -8.55
C THR A 612 19.96 -21.35 -9.51
N ASP A 613 19.71 -21.32 -10.82
CA ASP A 613 20.70 -20.87 -11.80
C ASP A 613 21.04 -19.39 -11.63
N ARG A 614 20.03 -18.57 -11.36
CA ARG A 614 20.21 -17.13 -11.14
C ARG A 614 20.86 -16.84 -9.79
N ALA A 615 20.52 -17.60 -8.75
CA ALA A 615 21.22 -17.55 -7.47
C ALA A 615 22.70 -17.91 -7.63
N GLN A 616 22.98 -18.98 -8.37
CA GLN A 616 24.33 -19.45 -8.65
C GLN A 616 25.14 -18.44 -9.47
N PHE A 617 24.51 -17.75 -10.43
CA PHE A 617 25.12 -16.65 -11.16
C PHE A 617 25.64 -15.56 -10.21
N PHE A 618 24.81 -15.11 -9.26
CA PHE A 618 25.21 -14.06 -8.32
C PHE A 618 26.22 -14.55 -7.27
N ARG A 619 26.21 -15.83 -6.90
CA ARG A 619 27.30 -16.45 -6.10
C ARG A 619 28.63 -16.41 -6.83
N ASP A 620 28.65 -16.76 -8.12
CA ASP A 620 29.88 -16.72 -8.92
C ASP A 620 30.38 -15.29 -9.11
N VAL A 621 29.47 -14.33 -9.34
CA VAL A 621 29.81 -12.89 -9.39
C VAL A 621 30.40 -12.43 -8.06
N ALA A 622 29.82 -12.82 -6.91
CA ALA A 622 30.35 -12.49 -5.59
C ALA A 622 31.73 -13.11 -5.36
N ALA A 623 31.91 -14.40 -5.69
CA ALA A 623 33.18 -15.09 -5.57
C ALA A 623 34.29 -14.42 -6.39
N MET A 624 34.00 -14.08 -7.64
CA MET A 624 34.95 -13.35 -8.51
C MET A 624 35.18 -11.92 -8.06
N THR A 625 34.15 -11.25 -7.51
CA THR A 625 34.32 -9.92 -6.92
C THR A 625 35.33 -9.98 -5.77
N GLY A 626 35.24 -10.97 -4.87
CA GLY A 626 36.17 -11.09 -3.75
C GLY A 626 37.60 -11.41 -4.19
N LEU A 627 37.73 -12.30 -5.18
CA LEU A 627 39.02 -12.65 -5.78
C LEU A 627 39.72 -11.40 -6.34
N LEU A 628 39.03 -10.63 -7.18
CA LEU A 628 39.58 -9.43 -7.82
C LEU A 628 39.71 -8.24 -6.85
N TYR A 629 38.80 -8.12 -5.88
CA TYR A 629 38.86 -7.07 -4.85
C TYR A 629 40.17 -7.12 -4.07
N ALA A 630 40.67 -8.31 -3.73
CA ALA A 630 41.94 -8.47 -3.02
C ALA A 630 43.11 -7.81 -3.77
N PHE A 631 43.17 -8.02 -5.09
CA PHE A 631 44.18 -7.43 -5.96
C PHE A 631 43.95 -5.92 -6.17
N CYS A 632 42.73 -5.48 -6.44
CA CYS A 632 42.40 -4.05 -6.55
C CYS A 632 42.72 -3.28 -5.26
N SER A 633 42.45 -3.87 -4.10
CA SER A 633 42.81 -3.30 -2.80
C SER A 633 44.32 -3.23 -2.62
N HIS A 634 45.06 -4.25 -3.09
CA HIS A 634 46.52 -4.23 -3.07
C HIS A 634 47.08 -3.13 -3.97
N VAL A 635 46.58 -3.00 -5.22
CA VAL A 635 46.91 -1.89 -6.14
C VAL A 635 46.67 -0.54 -5.48
N ARG A 636 45.54 -0.37 -4.79
CA ARG A 636 45.23 0.86 -4.04
C ARG A 636 46.28 1.15 -2.96
N SER A 637 46.67 0.14 -2.18
CA SER A 637 47.67 0.29 -1.12
C SER A 637 49.07 0.60 -1.67
N SER A 638 49.46 -0.01 -2.79
CA SER A 638 50.74 0.23 -3.42
C SER A 638 50.79 1.61 -4.08
N ALA A 639 49.70 2.03 -4.74
CA ALA A 639 49.57 3.38 -5.31
C ALA A 639 49.66 4.48 -4.24
N ARG A 640 49.08 4.26 -3.06
CA ARG A 640 49.27 5.14 -1.88
C ARG A 640 50.72 5.29 -1.50
N THR A 641 51.42 4.16 -1.44
CA THR A 641 52.81 4.10 -0.99
C THR A 641 53.75 4.73 -2.01
N SER A 642 53.43 4.64 -3.31
CA SER A 642 54.22 5.20 -4.42
C SER A 642 53.79 6.60 -4.86
N ASN A 643 52.86 7.27 -4.16
CA ASN A 643 52.25 8.55 -4.54
C ASN A 643 51.65 8.57 -5.97
N ALA A 644 51.31 7.40 -6.52
CA ALA A 644 50.59 7.30 -7.78
C ALA A 644 49.10 7.62 -7.57
N ASN A 645 48.40 8.00 -8.63
CA ASN A 645 46.97 8.32 -8.54
C ASN A 645 46.16 7.03 -8.33
N GLU A 646 45.82 6.73 -7.07
CA GLU A 646 45.02 5.57 -6.65
C GLU A 646 43.80 5.34 -7.54
N ARG A 647 43.06 6.41 -7.85
CA ARG A 647 41.81 6.29 -8.62
C ARG A 647 42.06 5.76 -10.02
N ILE A 648 43.15 6.20 -10.65
CA ILE A 648 43.49 5.79 -12.02
C ILE A 648 43.93 4.32 -12.03
N GLU A 649 44.84 3.93 -11.13
CA GLU A 649 45.41 2.57 -11.14
C GLU A 649 44.39 1.50 -10.78
N VAL A 650 43.54 1.74 -9.77
CA VAL A 650 42.48 0.78 -9.41
C VAL A 650 41.43 0.70 -10.51
N ARG A 651 41.05 1.83 -11.14
CA ARG A 651 40.09 1.82 -12.26
C ARG A 651 40.62 1.05 -13.46
N LYS A 652 41.90 1.17 -13.80
CA LYS A 652 42.52 0.36 -14.87
C LYS A 652 42.38 -1.13 -14.60
N ALA A 653 42.60 -1.57 -13.36
CA ALA A 653 42.45 -2.97 -12.99
C ALA A 653 41.01 -3.47 -13.12
N ILE A 654 40.02 -2.65 -12.72
CA ILE A 654 38.59 -2.99 -12.86
C ILE A 654 38.18 -3.02 -14.34
N GLU A 655 38.61 -2.06 -15.16
CA GLU A 655 38.20 -2.01 -16.57
C GLU A 655 38.74 -3.17 -17.41
N ARG A 656 39.86 -3.77 -16.98
CA ARG A 656 40.49 -4.92 -17.62
C ARG A 656 39.99 -6.27 -17.12
N CYS A 657 38.97 -6.31 -16.26
CA CYS A 657 38.43 -7.56 -15.71
C CYS A 657 37.62 -8.41 -16.70
N ASP A 658 37.64 -8.09 -17.99
CA ASP A 658 37.17 -8.94 -19.06
C ASP A 658 38.21 -10.01 -19.46
N ASP A 659 39.50 -9.78 -19.17
CA ASP A 659 40.58 -10.71 -19.48
C ASP A 659 41.48 -10.98 -18.24
N PRO A 660 41.57 -12.23 -17.75
CA PRO A 660 42.38 -12.56 -16.57
C PRO A 660 43.86 -12.19 -16.71
N TYR A 661 44.43 -12.30 -17.91
CA TYR A 661 45.84 -11.96 -18.14
C TYR A 661 46.06 -10.46 -18.10
N GLN A 662 45.12 -9.67 -18.64
CA GLN A 662 45.18 -8.21 -18.60
C GLN A 662 45.05 -7.67 -17.18
N VAL A 663 44.17 -8.26 -16.36
CA VAL A 663 44.10 -7.90 -14.91
C VAL A 663 45.43 -8.21 -14.24
N ASN A 664 45.94 -9.44 -14.36
CA ASN A 664 47.18 -9.85 -13.71
C ASN A 664 48.36 -8.97 -14.14
N TYR A 665 48.49 -8.67 -15.43
CA TYR A 665 49.51 -7.76 -15.95
C TYR A 665 49.40 -6.36 -15.34
N THR A 666 48.17 -5.84 -15.23
CA THR A 666 47.91 -4.51 -14.65
C THR A 666 48.28 -4.48 -13.16
N VAL A 667 47.87 -5.50 -12.41
CA VAL A 667 48.14 -5.59 -10.97
C VAL A 667 49.64 -5.78 -10.71
N ALA A 668 50.32 -6.64 -11.48
CA ALA A 668 51.75 -6.89 -11.38
C ALA A 668 52.57 -5.60 -11.61
N GLY A 669 52.18 -4.81 -12.62
CA GLY A 669 52.80 -3.52 -12.92
C GLY A 669 52.66 -2.49 -11.79
N SER A 670 51.67 -2.63 -10.90
CA SER A 670 51.41 -1.68 -9.82
C SER A 670 51.87 -2.14 -8.43
N THR A 671 52.10 -3.45 -8.19
CA THR A 671 52.21 -3.99 -6.82
C THR A 671 53.49 -4.76 -6.49
N ALA A 672 54.34 -5.11 -7.47
CA ALA A 672 55.56 -5.92 -7.29
C ALA A 672 55.37 -7.29 -6.59
N SER A 673 54.13 -7.66 -6.23
CA SER A 673 53.73 -8.90 -5.55
C SER A 673 52.67 -9.59 -6.40
N VAL A 674 52.75 -10.93 -6.44
CA VAL A 674 51.76 -11.79 -7.10
C VAL A 674 50.63 -12.24 -6.17
N MET A 675 50.65 -11.77 -4.92
CA MET A 675 49.73 -12.19 -3.86
C MET A 675 48.81 -11.03 -3.44
N GLY A 676 47.51 -11.32 -3.35
CA GLY A 676 46.48 -10.46 -2.75
C GLY A 676 45.93 -11.05 -1.45
N MET A 677 45.42 -10.18 -0.56
CA MET A 677 44.80 -10.57 0.71
C MET A 677 43.33 -10.17 0.75
N LEU A 678 42.45 -11.13 1.00
CA LEU A 678 41.01 -10.90 1.22
C LEU A 678 40.66 -11.12 2.69
N TYR A 679 40.01 -10.16 3.34
CA TYR A 679 39.67 -10.24 4.76
C TYR A 679 38.18 -10.49 4.96
N ARG A 680 37.81 -11.37 5.90
CA ARG A 680 36.40 -11.63 6.25
C ARG A 680 35.88 -10.55 7.20
N ASN A 681 35.48 -9.40 6.65
CA ASN A 681 34.94 -8.24 7.39
C ASN A 681 33.41 -8.19 7.36
N ALA A 682 32.81 -7.32 8.18
CA ALA A 682 31.35 -7.10 8.19
C ALA A 682 30.78 -6.67 6.82
N ASP A 683 31.57 -6.00 5.99
CA ASP A 683 31.24 -5.53 4.64
C ASP A 683 31.70 -6.48 3.52
N MET A 684 32.38 -7.58 3.83
CA MET A 684 32.93 -8.53 2.84
C MET A 684 32.68 -10.01 3.18
N HIS A 685 31.94 -10.33 4.25
CA HIS A 685 31.79 -11.70 4.74
C HIS A 685 31.17 -12.66 3.71
N PHE A 686 30.10 -12.26 3.03
CA PHE A 686 29.45 -13.08 2.02
C PHE A 686 30.36 -13.29 0.81
N THR A 687 30.98 -12.21 0.34
CA THR A 687 31.93 -12.23 -0.76
C THR A 687 33.12 -13.15 -0.44
N TYR A 688 33.66 -13.06 0.78
CA TYR A 688 34.73 -13.91 1.28
C TYR A 688 34.34 -15.39 1.26
N ASP A 689 33.17 -15.72 1.81
CA ASP A 689 32.69 -17.10 1.91
C ASP A 689 32.48 -17.71 0.51
N GLU A 690 31.94 -16.95 -0.44
CA GLU A 690 31.78 -17.39 -1.84
C GLU A 690 33.13 -17.51 -2.58
N THR A 691 34.09 -16.60 -2.36
CA THR A 691 35.46 -16.74 -2.91
C THR A 691 36.14 -18.00 -2.39
N LYS A 692 36.02 -18.28 -1.09
CA LYS A 692 36.56 -19.49 -0.47
C LYS A 692 35.93 -20.76 -1.07
N ALA A 693 34.62 -20.76 -1.28
CA ALA A 693 33.91 -21.85 -1.92
C ALA A 693 34.36 -22.06 -3.38
N LEU A 694 34.61 -20.98 -4.13
CA LEU A 694 35.15 -21.05 -5.48
C LEU A 694 36.55 -21.68 -5.50
N LEU A 695 37.47 -21.27 -4.61
CA LEU A 695 38.79 -21.89 -4.51
C LEU A 695 38.72 -23.41 -4.29
N GLY A 696 37.79 -23.87 -3.46
CA GLY A 696 37.55 -25.31 -3.26
C GLY A 696 37.16 -26.03 -4.56
N LYS A 697 36.32 -25.40 -5.40
CA LYS A 697 35.96 -25.93 -6.74
C LYS A 697 37.14 -25.95 -7.71
N LEU A 698 38.11 -25.06 -7.53
CA LEU A 698 39.35 -25.01 -8.33
C LEU A 698 40.41 -26.01 -7.84
N GLY A 699 40.11 -26.83 -6.82
CA GLY A 699 41.04 -27.78 -6.23
C GLY A 699 42.12 -27.12 -5.35
N VAL A 700 41.92 -25.87 -4.93
CA VAL A 700 42.83 -25.16 -4.03
C VAL A 700 42.42 -25.44 -2.59
N ASN A 701 43.36 -25.92 -1.76
CA ASN A 701 43.09 -26.14 -0.33
C ASN A 701 43.01 -24.80 0.41
N ALA A 702 41.78 -24.31 0.61
CA ALA A 702 41.54 -23.03 1.26
C ALA A 702 42.03 -22.97 2.72
N ALA A 703 42.14 -24.11 3.41
CA ALA A 703 42.64 -24.15 4.79
C ALA A 703 44.14 -23.81 4.88
N GLU A 704 44.92 -24.14 3.84
CA GLU A 704 46.35 -23.79 3.76
C GLU A 704 46.57 -22.33 3.37
N ARG A 705 45.55 -21.68 2.79
CA ARG A 705 45.57 -20.28 2.34
C ARG A 705 44.97 -19.31 3.36
N GLU A 706 44.28 -19.82 4.38
CA GLU A 706 43.59 -19.04 5.39
C GLU A 706 44.52 -18.77 6.58
N SER A 707 44.68 -17.50 6.91
CA SER A 707 45.45 -17.03 8.06
C SER A 707 44.55 -16.22 8.98
N SER A 708 44.90 -16.14 10.27
CA SER A 708 44.23 -15.24 11.21
C SER A 708 45.10 -14.01 11.45
N THR A 709 44.50 -12.82 11.33
CA THR A 709 45.17 -11.58 11.74
C THR A 709 45.36 -11.55 13.26
N SER A 710 46.16 -10.60 13.76
CA SER A 710 46.38 -10.38 15.21
C SER A 710 45.11 -10.12 16.02
N LYS A 711 44.00 -9.75 15.37
CA LYS A 711 42.68 -9.55 15.98
C LYS A 711 41.75 -10.77 15.85
N GLY A 712 42.27 -11.93 15.42
CA GLY A 712 41.51 -13.16 15.23
C GLY A 712 40.63 -13.17 13.98
N GLN A 713 40.82 -12.22 13.06
CA GLN A 713 40.01 -12.12 11.85
C GLN A 713 40.57 -13.02 10.74
N PRO A 714 39.74 -13.87 10.10
CA PRO A 714 40.16 -14.70 8.96
C PRO A 714 40.55 -13.86 7.74
N ALA A 715 41.65 -14.25 7.08
CA ALA A 715 42.17 -13.64 5.88
C ALA A 715 42.66 -14.71 4.89
N LEU A 716 42.31 -14.56 3.62
CA LEU A 716 42.58 -15.53 2.56
C LEU A 716 43.66 -15.00 1.62
N GLN A 717 44.70 -15.80 1.40
CA GLN A 717 45.77 -15.54 0.45
C GLN A 717 45.40 -16.00 -0.96
N LEU A 718 45.48 -15.08 -1.92
CA LEU A 718 45.07 -15.27 -3.31
C LEU A 718 46.23 -14.95 -4.25
N PHE A 719 46.38 -15.71 -5.34
CA PHE A 719 47.46 -15.56 -6.32
C PHE A 719 46.92 -15.39 -7.74
N PHE A 720 47.75 -14.89 -8.65
CA PHE A 720 47.38 -14.70 -10.07
C PHE A 720 46.90 -15.98 -10.77
N ASP A 721 47.45 -17.14 -10.42
CA ASP A 721 46.99 -18.43 -10.93
C ASP A 721 45.55 -18.74 -10.53
N ASP A 722 45.11 -18.27 -9.35
CA ASP A 722 43.73 -18.46 -8.90
C ASP A 722 42.76 -17.65 -9.79
N VAL A 723 43.17 -16.47 -10.25
CA VAL A 723 42.40 -15.65 -11.21
C VAL A 723 42.24 -16.40 -12.53
N ILE A 724 43.34 -16.87 -13.13
CA ILE A 724 43.30 -17.58 -14.41
C ILE A 724 42.42 -18.84 -14.28
N LYS A 725 42.67 -19.66 -13.26
CA LYS A 725 41.89 -20.88 -13.01
C LYS A 725 40.40 -20.59 -12.81
N ALA A 726 40.06 -19.51 -12.11
CA ALA A 726 38.67 -19.12 -11.89
C ALA A 726 37.96 -18.73 -13.18
N TYR A 727 38.58 -17.91 -14.04
CA TYR A 727 38.02 -17.55 -15.35
C TYR A 727 37.87 -18.78 -16.23
N THR A 728 38.90 -19.62 -16.34
CA THR A 728 38.88 -20.87 -17.10
C THR A 728 37.73 -21.76 -16.63
N TYR A 729 37.65 -22.04 -15.32
CA TYR A 729 36.57 -22.84 -14.75
C TYR A 729 35.19 -22.27 -15.06
N LEU A 730 34.95 -20.98 -14.79
CA LEU A 730 33.63 -20.38 -14.97
C LEU A 730 33.23 -20.32 -16.45
N PHE A 731 34.14 -19.97 -17.36
CA PHE A 731 33.82 -19.83 -18.78
C PHE A 731 33.73 -21.17 -19.52
N GLU A 732 34.45 -22.19 -19.08
CA GLU A 732 34.38 -23.53 -19.70
C GLU A 732 33.23 -24.36 -19.14
N THR A 733 32.85 -24.17 -17.86
CA THR A 733 31.86 -25.04 -17.21
C THR A 733 30.46 -24.42 -17.06
N ARG A 734 30.34 -23.08 -17.00
CA ARG A 734 29.08 -22.40 -16.64
C ARG A 734 28.64 -21.34 -17.64
N TYR A 735 29.56 -20.48 -18.07
CA TYR A 735 29.31 -19.37 -18.99
C TYR A 735 30.02 -19.62 -20.31
N THR A 736 29.55 -20.62 -21.06
CA THR A 736 30.21 -21.10 -22.29
C THR A 736 29.91 -20.25 -23.51
N SER A 737 28.79 -19.52 -23.50
CA SER A 737 28.43 -18.61 -24.59
C SER A 737 29.06 -17.23 -24.42
N THR A 738 29.38 -16.58 -25.54
CA THR A 738 29.91 -15.20 -25.54
C THR A 738 28.93 -14.20 -24.92
N LYS A 739 27.63 -14.47 -24.97
CA LYS A 739 26.62 -13.65 -24.31
C LYS A 739 26.70 -13.79 -22.79
N ASP A 740 26.72 -15.01 -22.28
CA ASP A 740 26.75 -15.26 -20.84
C ASP A 740 28.05 -14.75 -20.21
N GLN A 741 29.17 -14.85 -20.94
CA GLN A 741 30.45 -14.26 -20.52
C GLN A 741 30.36 -12.73 -20.42
N ARG A 742 29.75 -12.07 -21.41
CA ARG A 742 29.53 -10.61 -21.37
C ARG A 742 28.62 -10.20 -20.22
N ASP A 743 27.52 -10.92 -20.01
CA ASP A 743 26.57 -10.65 -18.94
C ASP A 743 27.23 -10.85 -17.56
N PHE A 744 28.04 -11.90 -17.41
CA PHE A 744 28.83 -12.17 -16.21
C PHE A 744 29.87 -11.08 -15.93
N VAL A 745 30.70 -10.75 -16.93
CA VAL A 745 31.74 -9.71 -16.80
C VAL A 745 31.11 -8.35 -16.52
N TYR A 746 29.97 -8.04 -17.15
CA TYR A 746 29.23 -6.81 -16.87
C TYR A 746 28.78 -6.75 -15.40
N ALA A 747 28.15 -7.80 -14.89
CA ALA A 747 27.74 -7.87 -13.48
C ALA A 747 28.95 -7.79 -12.51
N LEU A 748 30.07 -8.43 -12.87
CA LEU A 748 31.34 -8.38 -12.12
C LEU A 748 31.90 -6.96 -12.07
N LYS A 749 31.94 -6.24 -13.21
CA LYS A 749 32.37 -4.84 -13.26
C LYS A 749 31.52 -3.95 -12.36
N LEU A 750 30.19 -4.06 -12.46
CA LEU A 750 29.28 -3.29 -11.60
C LEU A 750 29.48 -3.60 -10.11
N SER A 751 29.69 -4.87 -9.78
CA SER A 751 29.97 -5.32 -8.41
C SER A 751 31.27 -4.73 -7.87
N LEU A 752 32.36 -4.76 -8.65
CA LEU A 752 33.64 -4.15 -8.29
C LEU A 752 33.54 -2.63 -8.13
N TYR A 753 32.87 -1.94 -9.05
CA TYR A 753 32.65 -0.49 -8.92
C TYR A 753 31.80 -0.15 -7.70
N ALA A 754 30.80 -0.96 -7.34
CA ALA A 754 30.04 -0.75 -6.12
C ALA A 754 30.87 -0.94 -4.83
N ARG A 755 31.98 -1.70 -4.88
CA ARG A 755 32.95 -1.84 -3.77
C ARG A 755 33.95 -0.71 -3.70
N PHE A 756 34.37 -0.20 -4.85
CA PHE A 756 35.23 0.97 -4.98
C PHE A 756 34.41 2.17 -5.44
N ALA A 757 33.33 2.46 -4.70
CA ALA A 757 32.33 3.44 -5.13
C ALA A 757 32.92 4.86 -5.29
N ASP A 758 34.00 5.17 -4.58
CA ASP A 758 34.75 6.41 -4.74
C ASP A 758 35.42 6.55 -6.12
N LEU A 759 35.46 5.50 -6.95
CA LEU A 759 35.96 5.55 -8.33
C LEU A 759 34.88 5.90 -9.36
N ILE A 760 33.60 5.89 -8.97
CA ILE A 760 32.50 6.16 -9.89
C ILE A 760 32.48 7.65 -10.24
N GLU A 761 32.51 7.96 -11.54
CA GLU A 761 32.40 9.34 -12.01
C GLU A 761 31.00 9.88 -11.71
N ARG A 762 30.95 10.95 -10.92
CA ARG A 762 29.70 11.69 -10.69
C ARG A 762 29.47 12.68 -11.82
N PRO A 763 28.21 12.96 -12.19
CA PRO A 763 27.90 14.13 -12.99
C PRO A 763 28.51 15.35 -12.29
N LYS A 764 29.32 16.15 -13.01
CA LYS A 764 29.93 17.37 -12.44
C LYS A 764 28.82 18.29 -11.92
N GLU A 765 28.93 18.71 -10.66
CA GLU A 765 28.23 19.88 -10.16
C GLU A 765 28.83 21.10 -10.90
N GLU A 766 28.14 21.59 -11.92
CA GLU A 766 28.41 22.94 -12.43
C GLU A 766 27.87 23.91 -11.36
N ALA A 767 28.80 24.59 -10.67
CA ALA A 767 28.52 25.57 -9.61
C ALA A 767 27.68 26.75 -10.10
#